data_AF-R1CSB1-F1
#
_entry.id   AF-R1CSB1-F1
#
_cell.length_a   1.000
_cell.length_b   1.000
_cell.length_c   1.000
_cell.angle_alpha   90.00
_cell.angle_beta   90.00
_cell.angle_gamma   90.00
#
_symmetry.space_group_name_H-M   'P 1'
#
loop_
_entity.id
_entity.type
_entity.pdbx_description
1 polymer ?
#
loop_
_entity_poly.entity_id
_entity_poly.type
_entity_poly.pdbx_seq_one_letter_code
_entity_poly.pdbx_strand_id
1 'polypeptide(L)'
;MVIVAPLLLLLPLITFLVITYCTMPKQWGDPYFGFVLWVQKLRLTTQYIQFGHAAYDLKSLKPKRPLSKSPLPLGWGLPVADYVEEEMGAAVILGNWLGPRISTYLIPVTRALDLIRLVAYHVPFGWPRRPQQTSFAPGEDPVRYVMEEVGSVYPRINQSWPDKTSDEALAHFCRCGVAAHRTELATAAEQDKYTDASGNRAKFAVRTNGLAMLEVKEGCDRYGGNVYFGADWRPICIVRLEPPAGEEWWEELEDVIYRPGEGYRWEYAKFCFRSSLFTLITFVDHLFQLHMQTSELVTLATREQLSTDHPIRRFLVPFTFGAITINDWARTALCAYGAATHRAFSFTDCAFARAWALAPKLAYMRSSSLWFGALKPVDELETPADHELWLDRFLSHHSSIYPPNGVDSPFFTACQRYHSILKRWVEAYCSHCYPEGVGDGDEVVTFLRQIIATTVGSTDIFESKGTASAEASSEMDARYALELNTAFALSRGSPDRMRSLLIAFLTRYIELVTLGHEQVGAVQVYAQDASFVAYSWKKGDVAGTKEAAMQMATLMCLTSSITPTLMPSEGAACSSFEQHDWSFLFPRRTVADAETLKNINRTFQDELAELANVLDAAAAAAPALCSPRPDRRGSFNRL
;
A
#
# COMPACT_ATOMS: atom_id res chain seq x y z
N MET A 1 39.89 26.58 -10.10
CA MET A 1 39.11 26.63 -11.37
C MET A 1 38.21 25.41 -11.59
N VAL A 2 38.61 24.19 -11.21
CA VAL A 2 37.83 22.94 -11.45
C VAL A 2 36.44 22.91 -10.79
N ILE A 3 36.24 23.60 -9.66
CA ILE A 3 34.94 23.66 -8.96
C ILE A 3 34.06 24.84 -9.42
N VAL A 4 34.67 25.91 -9.95
CA VAL A 4 33.98 27.16 -10.28
C VAL A 4 33.19 27.05 -11.59
N ALA A 5 33.73 26.33 -12.59
CA ALA A 5 33.07 26.18 -13.89
C ALA A 5 31.74 25.39 -13.81
N PRO A 6 31.64 24.25 -13.08
CA PRO A 6 30.35 23.57 -12.87
C PRO A 6 29.32 24.42 -12.13
N LEU A 7 29.74 25.16 -11.11
CA LEU A 7 28.84 26.04 -10.35
C LEU A 7 28.29 27.19 -11.21
N LEU A 8 29.11 27.78 -12.08
CA LEU A 8 28.66 28.79 -13.04
C LEU A 8 27.72 28.22 -14.11
N LEU A 9 27.90 26.96 -14.52
CA LEU A 9 26.98 26.26 -15.41
C LEU A 9 25.63 25.94 -14.75
N LEU A 10 25.63 25.68 -13.44
CA LEU A 10 24.42 25.41 -12.67
C LEU A 10 23.71 26.68 -12.18
N LEU A 11 24.41 27.82 -12.15
CA LEU A 11 23.87 29.08 -11.61
C LEU A 11 22.54 29.50 -12.28
N PRO A 12 22.37 29.47 -13.62
CA PRO A 12 21.09 29.82 -14.23
C PRO A 12 19.95 28.88 -13.81
N LEU A 13 20.22 27.58 -13.67
CA LEU A 13 19.25 26.60 -13.20
C LEU A 13 18.89 26.83 -11.74
N ILE A 14 19.89 27.05 -10.87
CA ILE A 14 19.68 27.37 -9.46
C ILE A 14 18.90 28.67 -9.31
N THR A 15 19.25 29.72 -10.08
CA THR A 15 18.52 30.99 -10.09
C THR A 15 17.09 30.81 -10.59
N PHE A 16 16.86 30.03 -11.65
CA PHE A 16 15.51 29.72 -12.13
C PHE A 16 14.70 28.98 -11.06
N LEU A 17 15.29 27.97 -10.40
CA LEU A 17 14.64 27.22 -9.33
C LEU A 17 14.33 28.12 -8.12
N VAL A 18 15.27 28.98 -7.72
CA VAL A 18 15.06 29.95 -6.62
C VAL A 18 13.99 30.97 -6.99
N ILE A 19 14.00 31.54 -8.20
CA ILE A 19 12.97 32.48 -8.66
C ILE A 19 11.62 31.79 -8.69
N THR A 20 11.53 30.63 -9.34
CA THR A 20 10.29 29.85 -9.44
C THR A 20 9.74 29.56 -8.05
N TYR A 21 10.59 29.09 -7.14
CA TYR A 21 10.25 28.84 -5.74
C TYR A 21 9.81 30.09 -4.98
N CYS A 22 10.52 31.21 -5.12
CA CYS A 22 10.15 32.50 -4.50
C CYS A 22 8.86 33.10 -5.06
N THR A 23 8.49 32.74 -6.29
CA THR A 23 7.25 33.16 -6.96
C THR A 23 6.09 32.19 -6.78
N MET A 24 6.32 31.00 -6.20
CA MET A 24 5.23 30.07 -5.89
C MET A 24 4.24 30.73 -4.93
N PRO A 25 2.93 30.59 -5.16
CA PRO A 25 1.94 31.26 -4.34
C PRO A 25 2.10 30.84 -2.88
N LYS A 26 2.18 31.84 -1.99
CA LYS A 26 2.39 31.67 -0.54
C LYS A 26 1.23 30.93 0.15
N GLN A 27 0.12 30.70 -0.56
CA GLN A 27 -1.07 30.00 -0.06
C GLN A 27 -0.80 28.54 0.34
N TRP A 28 0.36 27.98 -0.02
CA TRP A 28 0.69 26.59 0.27
C TRP A 28 1.21 26.33 1.69
N GLY A 29 1.45 27.38 2.49
CA GLY A 29 1.89 27.28 3.90
C GLY A 29 3.31 26.73 4.08
N ASP A 30 3.70 25.74 3.27
CA ASP A 30 5.02 25.14 3.14
C ASP A 30 5.39 25.08 1.63
N PRO A 31 6.36 25.91 1.19
CA PRO A 31 6.80 25.95 -0.21
C PRO A 31 7.40 24.62 -0.72
N TYR A 32 7.68 23.65 0.16
CA TYR A 32 8.00 22.28 -0.23
C TYR A 32 6.90 21.63 -1.10
N PHE A 33 5.62 21.67 -0.65
CA PHE A 33 4.53 21.01 -1.39
C PHE A 33 4.31 21.65 -2.75
N GLY A 34 4.57 22.94 -2.83
CA GLY A 34 4.53 23.64 -4.09
C GLY A 34 5.54 23.21 -5.11
N PHE A 35 6.78 23.10 -4.65
CA PHE A 35 7.85 22.56 -5.46
C PHE A 35 7.53 21.14 -5.91
N VAL A 36 7.02 20.32 -5.00
CA VAL A 36 6.61 18.95 -5.28
C VAL A 36 5.51 18.88 -6.35
N LEU A 37 4.44 19.67 -6.23
CA LEU A 37 3.35 19.72 -7.21
C LEU A 37 3.84 20.19 -8.57
N TRP A 38 4.75 21.17 -8.61
CA TRP A 38 5.37 21.62 -9.86
C TRP A 38 6.22 20.52 -10.51
N VAL A 39 7.06 19.82 -9.73
CA VAL A 39 7.85 18.67 -10.20
C VAL A 39 6.92 17.56 -10.71
N GLN A 40 5.82 17.27 -10.02
CA GLN A 40 4.86 16.25 -10.49
C GLN A 40 4.14 16.68 -11.76
N LYS A 41 3.75 17.95 -11.90
CA LYS A 41 3.16 18.44 -13.14
C LYS A 41 4.11 18.28 -14.33
N LEU A 42 5.41 18.54 -14.13
CA LEU A 42 6.43 18.26 -15.13
C LEU A 42 6.55 16.76 -15.41
N ARG A 43 6.62 15.92 -14.37
CA ARG A 43 6.71 14.47 -14.49
C ARG A 43 5.52 13.88 -15.25
N LEU A 44 4.28 14.21 -14.87
CA LEU A 44 3.07 13.74 -15.55
C LEU A 44 3.03 14.17 -17.02
N THR A 45 3.46 15.41 -17.31
CA THR A 45 3.58 15.88 -18.70
C THR A 45 4.58 15.03 -19.49
N THR A 46 5.74 14.71 -18.90
CA THR A 46 6.74 13.84 -19.56
C THR A 46 6.26 12.40 -19.71
N GLN A 47 5.60 11.85 -18.68
CA GLN A 47 5.07 10.49 -18.70
C GLN A 47 3.96 10.33 -19.74
N TYR A 48 3.04 11.30 -19.85
CA TYR A 48 1.98 11.29 -20.87
C TYR A 48 2.54 11.24 -22.29
N ILE A 49 3.65 11.95 -22.55
CA ILE A 49 4.33 11.95 -23.84
C ILE A 49 5.04 10.61 -24.12
N GLN A 50 5.57 9.94 -23.09
CA GLN A 50 6.40 8.74 -23.24
C GLN A 50 5.61 7.44 -23.30
N PHE A 51 4.59 7.28 -22.45
CA PHE A 51 3.84 6.03 -22.35
C PHE A 51 2.89 5.79 -23.53
N GLY A 52 2.64 6.79 -24.39
CA GLY A 52 1.84 6.62 -25.60
C GLY A 52 2.49 5.75 -26.69
N HIS A 53 3.80 5.44 -26.62
CA HIS A 53 4.53 4.84 -27.74
C HIS A 53 5.57 3.75 -27.41
N ALA A 54 5.86 3.46 -26.14
CA ALA A 54 6.95 2.55 -25.79
C ALA A 54 6.48 1.08 -25.69
N ALA A 55 6.81 0.26 -26.70
CA ALA A 55 6.84 -1.19 -26.54
C ALA A 55 8.08 -1.57 -25.71
N TYR A 56 7.90 -2.36 -24.65
CA TYR A 56 9.01 -2.79 -23.80
C TYR A 56 9.90 -3.81 -24.52
N ASP A 57 11.20 -3.54 -24.59
CA ASP A 57 12.17 -4.50 -25.10
C ASP A 57 12.54 -5.50 -24.01
N LEU A 58 11.96 -6.71 -24.08
CA LEU A 58 12.28 -7.81 -23.17
C LEU A 58 13.75 -8.25 -23.20
N LYS A 59 14.51 -7.87 -24.22
CA LYS A 59 15.95 -8.11 -24.32
C LYS A 59 16.76 -7.15 -23.46
N SER A 60 16.16 -6.06 -22.98
CA SER A 60 16.82 -5.15 -22.03
C SER A 60 16.92 -5.76 -20.62
N LEU A 61 16.28 -6.91 -20.39
CA LEU A 61 16.38 -7.58 -19.11
C LEU A 61 17.80 -8.15 -18.90
N LYS A 62 18.50 -7.68 -17.86
CA LYS A 62 19.85 -8.11 -17.49
C LYS A 62 19.85 -9.49 -16.83
N PRO A 63 20.94 -10.28 -16.99
CA PRO A 63 21.14 -11.54 -16.29
C PRO A 63 20.98 -11.44 -14.77
N LYS A 64 20.73 -12.60 -14.13
CA LYS A 64 20.75 -12.76 -12.67
C LYS A 64 22.02 -12.12 -12.09
N ARG A 65 21.86 -11.17 -11.17
CA ARG A 65 22.95 -10.54 -10.43
C ARG A 65 22.46 -9.95 -9.11
N PRO A 66 23.34 -9.83 -8.10
CA PRO A 66 23.06 -9.04 -6.91
C PRO A 66 22.77 -7.57 -7.27
N LEU A 67 21.75 -6.99 -6.63
CA LEU A 67 21.43 -5.57 -6.78
C LEU A 67 22.10 -4.75 -5.68
N SER A 68 22.51 -3.52 -6.03
CA SER A 68 22.91 -2.54 -5.02
C SER A 68 21.70 -2.20 -4.16
N LYS A 69 21.90 -2.17 -2.85
CA LYS A 69 20.86 -1.96 -1.85
C LYS A 69 21.29 -0.87 -0.90
N SER A 70 20.36 0.01 -0.58
CA SER A 70 20.52 0.98 0.48
C SER A 70 19.52 0.68 1.61
N PRO A 71 19.91 0.82 2.89
CA PRO A 71 18.94 0.69 3.96
C PRO A 71 17.90 1.82 3.87
N LEU A 72 16.68 1.56 4.36
CA LEU A 72 15.76 2.63 4.68
C LEU A 72 16.43 3.65 5.62
N PRO A 73 16.13 4.95 5.47
CA PRO A 73 16.52 5.93 6.47
C PRO A 73 15.99 5.45 7.84
N LEU A 74 16.68 5.80 8.92
CA LEU A 74 16.35 5.45 10.32
C LEU A 74 16.79 4.05 10.80
N GLY A 75 17.54 3.29 10.00
CA GLY A 75 18.28 2.11 10.50
C GLY A 75 17.44 0.85 10.71
N TRP A 76 16.29 0.74 10.05
CA TRP A 76 15.36 -0.40 10.17
C TRP A 76 15.81 -1.67 9.42
N GLY A 77 17.01 -1.67 8.84
CA GLY A 77 17.60 -2.85 8.19
C GLY A 77 16.94 -3.29 6.89
N LEU A 78 15.74 -2.81 6.54
CA LEU A 78 15.09 -3.13 5.27
C LEU A 78 15.91 -2.58 4.09
N PRO A 79 16.44 -3.46 3.23
CA PRO A 79 17.17 -3.05 2.04
C PRO A 79 16.21 -2.65 0.93
N VAL A 80 16.46 -1.51 0.30
CA VAL A 80 15.78 -1.07 -0.93
C VAL A 80 16.79 -1.03 -2.06
N ALA A 81 16.45 -1.65 -3.19
CA ALA A 81 17.25 -1.66 -4.40
C ALA A 81 17.44 -0.24 -4.95
N ASP A 82 18.65 0.09 -5.38
CA ASP A 82 18.91 1.39 -5.98
C ASP A 82 18.41 1.41 -7.45
N TYR A 83 17.55 2.39 -7.78
CA TYR A 83 16.92 2.51 -9.12
C TYR A 83 17.88 2.61 -10.31
N VAL A 84 19.13 3.03 -10.08
CA VAL A 84 20.16 3.09 -11.14
C VAL A 84 20.43 1.71 -11.76
N GLU A 85 19.98 0.65 -11.10
CA GLU A 85 20.09 -0.72 -11.56
C GLU A 85 18.87 -1.22 -12.37
N GLU A 86 17.84 -0.38 -12.59
CA GLU A 86 16.61 -0.76 -13.31
C GLU A 86 16.89 -1.08 -14.80
N GLU A 87 16.46 -2.27 -15.22
CA GLU A 87 16.61 -2.83 -16.58
C GLU A 87 15.76 -2.13 -17.65
N MET A 88 14.78 -1.32 -17.22
CA MET A 88 13.91 -0.51 -18.07
C MET A 88 14.31 0.96 -18.10
N GLY A 89 15.33 1.33 -17.32
CA GLY A 89 16.08 2.59 -17.39
C GLY A 89 15.29 3.86 -17.08
N ALA A 90 15.83 4.66 -16.17
CA ALA A 90 15.60 6.12 -16.09
C ALA A 90 15.81 6.85 -17.46
N ALA A 91 16.39 6.17 -18.45
CA ALA A 91 16.43 6.58 -19.84
C ALA A 91 15.05 6.60 -20.55
N VAL A 92 14.07 5.79 -20.14
CA VAL A 92 12.71 5.84 -20.71
C VAL A 92 11.94 7.05 -20.17
N ILE A 93 12.17 7.44 -18.91
CA ILE A 93 11.45 8.55 -18.26
C ILE A 93 12.03 9.94 -18.59
N LEU A 94 13.32 10.06 -18.94
CA LEU A 94 13.95 11.34 -19.32
C LEU A 94 14.93 11.24 -20.51
N GLY A 95 15.50 10.06 -20.75
CA GLY A 95 16.56 9.83 -21.74
C GLY A 95 16.09 9.73 -23.20
N ASN A 96 14.82 9.43 -23.47
CA ASN A 96 14.33 9.35 -24.85
C ASN A 96 14.24 10.71 -25.56
N TRP A 97 14.21 11.82 -24.81
CA TRP A 97 14.22 13.19 -25.37
C TRP A 97 15.61 13.84 -25.35
N LEU A 98 16.43 13.55 -24.33
CA LEU A 98 17.68 14.25 -24.07
C LEU A 98 18.93 13.35 -24.17
N GLY A 99 18.74 12.09 -24.55
CA GLY A 99 19.77 11.06 -24.62
C GLY A 99 20.14 10.49 -23.24
N PRO A 100 20.67 9.25 -23.18
CA PRO A 100 21.08 8.59 -21.93
C PRO A 100 22.13 9.36 -21.12
N ARG A 101 22.86 10.28 -21.78
CA ARG A 101 23.83 11.16 -21.12
C ARG A 101 23.16 12.19 -20.20
N ILE A 102 22.02 12.78 -20.58
CA ILE A 102 21.38 13.84 -19.77
C ILE A 102 20.69 13.27 -18.53
N SER A 103 20.09 12.07 -18.58
CA SER A 103 19.56 11.45 -17.36
C SER A 103 20.68 11.20 -16.33
N THR A 104 21.87 10.82 -16.80
CA THR A 104 23.06 10.65 -15.95
C THR A 104 23.49 11.97 -15.29
N TYR A 105 23.21 13.14 -15.89
CA TYR A 105 23.48 14.46 -15.30
C TYR A 105 22.33 14.99 -14.42
N LEU A 106 21.08 14.62 -14.70
CA LEU A 106 19.92 15.02 -13.89
C LEU A 106 19.84 14.26 -12.56
N ILE A 107 20.35 13.03 -12.49
CA ILE A 107 20.41 12.24 -11.25
C ILE A 107 21.25 12.92 -10.15
N PRO A 108 22.47 13.41 -10.43
CA PRO A 108 23.20 14.25 -9.49
C PRO A 108 22.45 15.54 -9.12
N VAL A 109 21.68 16.12 -10.04
CA VAL A 109 20.88 17.32 -9.76
C VAL A 109 19.73 17.00 -8.81
N THR A 110 19.00 15.89 -9.00
CA THR A 110 17.94 15.49 -8.05
C THR A 110 18.52 15.14 -6.68
N ARG A 111 19.64 14.42 -6.63
CA ARG A 111 20.38 14.16 -5.37
C ARG A 111 20.91 15.45 -4.73
N ALA A 112 21.35 16.42 -5.53
CA ALA A 112 21.77 17.73 -5.05
C ALA A 112 20.56 18.54 -4.55
N LEU A 113 19.39 18.42 -5.17
CA LEU A 113 18.15 19.01 -4.68
C LEU A 113 17.68 18.34 -3.38
N ASP A 114 17.86 17.03 -3.23
CA ASP A 114 17.63 16.32 -1.96
C ASP A 114 18.62 16.77 -0.87
N LEU A 115 19.88 17.01 -1.23
CA LEU A 115 20.87 17.57 -0.31
C LEU A 115 20.51 19.02 0.06
N ILE A 116 20.13 19.86 -0.91
CA ILE A 116 19.66 21.23 -0.68
C ILE A 116 18.40 21.20 0.21
N ARG A 117 17.51 20.23 0.01
CA ARG A 117 16.34 19.98 0.86
C ARG A 117 16.75 19.64 2.30
N LEU A 118 17.68 18.70 2.49
CA LEU A 118 18.21 18.32 3.81
C LEU A 118 18.88 19.51 4.49
N VAL A 119 19.70 20.26 3.74
CA VAL A 119 20.37 21.47 4.22
C VAL A 119 19.33 22.54 4.56
N ALA A 120 18.36 22.83 3.71
CA ALA A 120 17.30 23.81 3.97
C ALA A 120 16.44 23.45 5.20
N TYR A 121 16.26 22.15 5.46
CA TYR A 121 15.58 21.67 6.67
C TYR A 121 16.40 21.92 7.95
N HIS A 122 17.74 21.83 7.88
CA HIS A 122 18.63 21.98 9.02
C HIS A 122 19.28 23.37 9.17
N VAL A 123 19.16 24.25 8.18
CA VAL A 123 19.78 25.58 8.22
C VAL A 123 18.94 26.53 9.10
N PRO A 124 19.52 27.10 10.17
CA PRO A 124 18.81 27.88 11.18
C PRO A 124 18.45 29.31 10.75
N PHE A 125 18.65 29.68 9.48
CA PHE A 125 18.32 31.01 8.96
C PHE A 125 16.80 31.15 8.72
N GLY A 126 16.03 31.33 9.79
CA GLY A 126 14.72 32.00 9.72
C GLY A 126 13.55 31.21 9.12
N TRP A 127 13.67 29.90 8.92
CA TRP A 127 12.54 29.05 8.49
C TRP A 127 11.60 28.49 9.57
N PRO A 128 11.48 29.01 10.82
CA PRO A 128 10.41 28.59 11.71
C PRO A 128 9.22 29.53 11.52
N ARG A 129 8.44 29.32 10.47
CA ARG A 129 7.01 29.39 10.73
C ARG A 129 6.61 27.95 10.95
N ARG A 130 6.35 27.61 12.23
CA ARG A 130 5.52 26.44 12.55
C ARG A 130 4.38 26.47 11.51
N PRO A 131 4.19 25.43 10.69
CA PRO A 131 3.10 25.43 9.72
C PRO A 131 1.86 25.87 10.48
N GLN A 132 1.29 27.02 10.09
CA GLN A 132 0.10 27.52 10.75
C GLN A 132 -0.94 26.43 10.55
N GLN A 133 -1.47 25.86 11.63
CA GLN A 133 -2.53 24.88 11.54
C GLN A 133 -3.81 25.70 11.28
N THR A 134 -4.13 25.96 10.02
CA THR A 134 -5.23 26.86 9.65
C THR A 134 -6.49 26.02 9.50
N SER A 135 -7.47 26.27 10.37
CA SER A 135 -8.78 25.61 10.26
C SER A 135 -9.55 26.21 9.07
N PHE A 136 -10.42 25.40 8.46
CA PHE A 136 -11.36 25.88 7.45
C PHE A 136 -12.36 26.87 8.07
N ALA A 137 -12.75 27.89 7.31
CA ALA A 137 -13.80 28.80 7.76
C ALA A 137 -15.17 28.06 7.77
N PRO A 138 -16.13 28.47 8.63
CA PRO A 138 -17.46 27.88 8.59
C PRO A 138 -18.08 27.96 7.19
N GLY A 139 -18.50 26.81 6.65
CA GLY A 139 -19.09 26.70 5.30
C GLY A 139 -18.08 26.67 4.15
N GLU A 140 -16.78 26.75 4.42
CA GLU A 140 -15.75 26.51 3.41
C GLU A 140 -15.69 25.02 3.06
N ASP A 141 -15.71 24.71 1.76
CA ASP A 141 -15.70 23.33 1.25
C ASP A 141 -14.24 22.85 1.08
N PRO A 142 -13.78 21.86 1.88
CA PRO A 142 -12.43 21.33 1.78
C PRO A 142 -12.12 20.69 0.42
N VAL A 143 -13.10 20.06 -0.23
CA VAL A 143 -12.93 19.42 -1.53
C VAL A 143 -12.68 20.48 -2.58
N ARG A 144 -13.53 21.53 -2.60
CA ARG A 144 -13.35 22.65 -3.52
C ARG A 144 -11.99 23.31 -3.34
N TYR A 145 -11.61 23.60 -2.10
CA TYR A 145 -10.30 24.18 -1.77
C TYR A 145 -9.14 23.34 -2.32
N VAL A 146 -9.13 22.03 -2.04
CA VAL A 146 -8.09 21.13 -2.56
C VAL A 146 -8.08 21.13 -4.08
N MET A 147 -9.23 20.91 -4.72
CA MET A 147 -9.31 20.73 -6.17
C MET A 147 -8.99 22.01 -6.96
N GLU A 148 -9.26 23.20 -6.41
CA GLU A 148 -8.81 24.48 -6.98
C GLU A 148 -7.28 24.61 -6.97
N GLU A 149 -6.59 24.04 -5.97
CA GLU A 149 -5.14 24.13 -5.84
C GLU A 149 -4.38 23.08 -6.67
N VAL A 150 -4.80 21.81 -6.63
CA VAL A 150 -4.10 20.72 -7.35
C VAL A 150 -4.57 20.57 -8.80
N GLY A 151 -5.80 20.99 -9.11
CA GLY A 151 -6.39 20.95 -10.45
C GLY A 151 -6.26 19.59 -11.12
N SER A 152 -5.80 19.59 -12.38
CA SER A 152 -5.67 18.38 -13.21
C SER A 152 -4.49 17.47 -12.85
N VAL A 153 -3.66 17.86 -11.88
CA VAL A 153 -2.55 17.02 -11.39
C VAL A 153 -3.10 15.93 -10.44
N TYR A 154 -4.25 16.19 -9.81
CA TYR A 154 -4.87 15.21 -8.94
C TYR A 154 -5.27 13.95 -9.70
N PRO A 155 -5.02 12.75 -9.13
CA PRO A 155 -5.45 11.51 -9.75
C PRO A 155 -6.96 11.50 -10.02
N ARG A 156 -7.33 10.79 -11.08
CA ARG A 156 -8.73 10.64 -11.44
C ARG A 156 -9.50 9.98 -10.29
N ILE A 157 -10.54 10.67 -9.83
CA ILE A 157 -11.47 10.14 -8.84
C ILE A 157 -12.57 9.39 -9.57
N ASN A 158 -12.69 8.12 -9.24
CA ASN A 158 -13.62 7.23 -9.92
C ASN A 158 -14.72 6.68 -8.99
N GLN A 159 -14.78 7.18 -7.75
CA GLN A 159 -15.81 6.85 -6.78
C GLN A 159 -16.50 8.14 -6.37
N SER A 160 -17.78 8.07 -5.98
CA SER A 160 -18.53 9.19 -5.44
C SER A 160 -19.10 8.81 -4.10
N TRP A 161 -18.77 9.58 -3.07
CA TRP A 161 -19.26 9.40 -1.70
C TRP A 161 -20.15 10.61 -1.37
N PRO A 162 -21.47 10.54 -1.68
CA PRO A 162 -22.39 11.66 -1.45
C PRO A 162 -22.60 11.92 0.03
N ASP A 163 -22.62 10.85 0.84
CA ASP A 163 -22.63 10.91 2.29
C ASP A 163 -21.28 10.42 2.81
N LYS A 164 -20.67 11.26 3.65
CA LYS A 164 -19.34 11.01 4.20
C LYS A 164 -19.36 10.98 5.72
N THR A 165 -20.34 11.59 6.38
CA THR A 165 -20.29 11.83 7.83
C THR A 165 -21.30 11.01 8.61
N SER A 166 -22.32 10.44 7.98
CA SER A 166 -23.31 9.65 8.71
C SER A 166 -22.75 8.33 9.27
N ASP A 167 -23.55 7.70 10.11
CA ASP A 167 -23.26 6.36 10.64
C ASP A 167 -23.31 5.29 9.54
N GLU A 168 -24.15 5.48 8.51
CA GLU A 168 -24.15 4.61 7.32
C GLU A 168 -22.89 4.83 6.49
N ALA A 169 -22.41 6.07 6.35
CA ALA A 169 -21.14 6.34 5.68
C ALA A 169 -19.96 5.68 6.40
N LEU A 170 -19.95 5.70 7.74
CA LEU A 170 -18.97 4.98 8.55
C LEU A 170 -19.07 3.46 8.36
N ALA A 171 -20.27 2.89 8.41
CA ALA A 171 -20.49 1.47 8.16
C ALA A 171 -20.04 1.09 6.75
N HIS A 172 -20.35 1.90 5.73
CA HIS A 172 -19.94 1.68 4.36
C HIS A 172 -18.42 1.75 4.19
N PHE A 173 -17.76 2.72 4.83
CA PHE A 173 -16.31 2.87 4.88
C PHE A 173 -15.61 1.61 5.41
N CYS A 174 -16.22 0.94 6.39
CA CYS A 174 -15.71 -0.31 6.96
C CYS A 174 -16.18 -1.59 6.28
N ARG A 175 -17.35 -1.59 5.64
CA ARG A 175 -17.93 -2.79 5.02
C ARG A 175 -17.43 -3.02 3.60
N CYS A 176 -17.30 -1.93 2.84
CA CYS A 176 -16.99 -1.94 1.41
C CYS A 176 -15.94 -0.91 0.99
N GLY A 177 -15.63 0.07 1.84
CA GLY A 177 -14.63 1.11 1.55
C GLY A 177 -13.20 0.68 1.89
N VAL A 178 -12.32 1.67 2.07
CA VAL A 178 -10.90 1.43 2.34
C VAL A 178 -10.63 0.64 3.62
N ALA A 179 -11.54 0.62 4.61
CA ALA A 179 -11.34 -0.19 5.83
C ALA A 179 -11.75 -1.66 5.68
N ALA A 180 -12.40 -2.03 4.56
CA ALA A 180 -13.01 -3.35 4.42
C ALA A 180 -12.00 -4.48 4.61
N HIS A 181 -10.75 -4.31 4.15
CA HIS A 181 -9.72 -5.31 4.38
C HIS A 181 -9.40 -5.51 5.85
N ARG A 182 -9.47 -4.48 6.69
CA ARG A 182 -9.18 -4.52 8.13
C ARG A 182 -10.36 -4.94 9.00
N THR A 183 -11.53 -5.19 8.43
CA THR A 183 -12.69 -5.61 9.22
C THR A 183 -12.57 -7.06 9.69
N GLU A 184 -12.86 -7.27 10.96
CA GLU A 184 -12.77 -8.57 11.60
C GLU A 184 -13.91 -8.82 12.58
N LEU A 185 -14.06 -10.06 13.04
CA LEU A 185 -15.01 -10.36 14.10
C LEU A 185 -14.52 -9.74 15.42
N ALA A 186 -15.47 -9.22 16.20
CA ALA A 186 -15.20 -8.87 17.58
C ALA A 186 -14.87 -10.16 18.37
N THR A 187 -13.88 -10.10 19.26
CA THR A 187 -13.55 -11.21 20.16
C THR A 187 -14.71 -11.49 21.12
N ALA A 188 -14.73 -12.67 21.75
CA ALA A 188 -15.75 -12.98 22.75
C ALA A 188 -15.79 -11.94 23.90
N ALA A 189 -14.63 -11.49 24.37
CA ALA A 189 -14.54 -10.46 25.41
C ALA A 189 -15.12 -9.12 24.94
N GLU A 190 -14.88 -8.72 23.70
CA GLU A 190 -15.44 -7.48 23.14
C GLU A 190 -16.95 -7.60 22.84
N GLN A 191 -17.41 -8.76 22.41
CA GLN A 191 -18.84 -9.07 22.25
C GLN A 191 -19.61 -8.90 23.57
N ASP A 192 -19.02 -9.33 24.68
CA ASP A 192 -19.61 -9.20 26.01
C ASP A 192 -19.49 -7.78 26.56
N LYS A 193 -18.37 -7.09 26.29
CA LYS A 193 -18.10 -5.72 26.78
C LYS A 193 -18.90 -4.64 26.04
N TYR A 194 -19.09 -4.78 24.73
CA TYR A 194 -19.64 -3.73 23.89
C TYR A 194 -21.01 -4.10 23.32
N THR A 195 -22.05 -3.51 23.93
CA THR A 195 -23.44 -3.63 23.49
C THR A 195 -24.03 -2.28 23.07
N ASP A 196 -25.04 -2.33 22.20
CA ASP A 196 -25.87 -1.17 21.85
C ASP A 196 -26.96 -0.92 22.91
N ALA A 197 -27.76 0.14 22.71
CA ALA A 197 -28.85 0.50 23.62
C ALA A 197 -29.97 -0.57 23.73
N SER A 198 -30.05 -1.49 22.76
CA SER A 198 -31.00 -2.60 22.74
C SER A 198 -30.39 -3.91 23.30
N GLY A 199 -29.13 -3.89 23.74
CA GLY A 199 -28.41 -5.05 24.25
C GLY A 199 -27.81 -5.94 23.15
N ASN A 200 -27.83 -5.53 21.89
CA ASN A 200 -27.16 -6.28 20.82
C ASN A 200 -25.64 -6.17 20.96
N ARG A 201 -24.94 -7.28 20.77
CA ARG A 201 -23.49 -7.39 20.93
C ARG A 201 -22.74 -6.92 19.68
N ALA A 202 -21.54 -6.38 19.88
CA ALA A 202 -20.61 -6.10 18.78
C ALA A 202 -20.26 -7.39 18.03
N LYS A 203 -20.51 -7.43 16.72
CA LYS A 203 -20.12 -8.56 15.86
C LYS A 203 -18.84 -8.27 15.10
N PHE A 204 -18.67 -7.04 14.62
CA PHE A 204 -17.53 -6.66 13.81
C PHE A 204 -16.72 -5.56 14.49
N ALA A 205 -15.43 -5.51 14.19
CA ALA A 205 -14.52 -4.50 14.70
C ALA A 205 -13.52 -4.07 13.62
N VAL A 206 -13.09 -2.80 13.69
CA VAL A 206 -11.91 -2.29 12.97
C VAL A 206 -11.05 -1.54 13.97
N ARG A 207 -9.79 -1.98 14.12
CA ARG A 207 -8.92 -1.53 15.21
C ARG A 207 -7.84 -0.56 14.72
N THR A 208 -7.72 0.58 15.40
CA THR A 208 -6.70 1.60 15.11
C THR A 208 -5.96 2.09 16.37
N ASN A 209 -6.33 1.61 17.57
CA ASN A 209 -5.69 2.00 18.83
C ASN A 209 -4.20 1.65 18.92
N GLY A 210 -3.68 0.79 18.03
CA GLY A 210 -2.24 0.58 17.90
C GLY A 210 -1.44 1.87 17.59
N LEU A 211 -2.08 2.90 17.03
CA LEU A 211 -1.46 4.22 16.80
C LEU A 211 -1.59 5.18 17.99
N ALA A 212 -2.45 4.91 18.98
CA ALA A 212 -2.74 5.87 20.05
C ALA A 212 -1.55 6.14 20.98
N MET A 213 -0.63 5.19 21.06
CA MET A 213 0.60 5.28 21.85
C MET A 213 1.65 6.22 21.24
N LEU A 214 1.49 6.60 19.97
CA LEU A 214 2.44 7.45 19.25
C LEU A 214 2.24 8.92 19.63
N GLU A 215 3.33 9.56 20.04
CA GLU A 215 3.34 10.99 20.36
C GLU A 215 3.03 11.82 19.11
N VAL A 216 2.31 12.92 19.30
CA VAL A 216 1.93 13.83 18.22
C VAL A 216 2.50 15.23 18.43
N LYS A 217 2.65 15.97 17.34
CA LYS A 217 3.10 17.36 17.30
C LYS A 217 2.17 18.24 18.13
N GLU A 218 2.75 19.27 18.74
CA GLU A 218 2.03 20.27 19.51
C GLU A 218 0.83 20.83 18.71
N GLY A 219 -0.35 20.78 19.32
CA GLY A 219 -1.60 21.26 18.71
C GLY A 219 -2.34 20.23 17.85
N CYS A 220 -1.74 19.08 17.54
CA CYS A 220 -2.44 17.96 16.90
C CYS A 220 -3.10 17.03 17.92
N ASP A 221 -4.18 16.35 17.54
CA ASP A 221 -4.74 15.28 18.37
C ASP A 221 -4.08 13.91 18.09
N ARG A 222 -4.25 12.99 19.04
CA ARG A 222 -3.80 11.60 18.94
C ARG A 222 -4.66 10.79 17.99
N TYR A 223 -3.99 9.87 17.28
CA TYR A 223 -4.64 8.81 16.53
C TYR A 223 -5.29 7.77 17.45
N GLY A 224 -6.20 6.96 16.91
CA GLY A 224 -6.89 5.88 17.60
C GLY A 224 -8.41 5.91 17.39
N GLY A 225 -9.04 4.86 17.87
CA GLY A 225 -10.46 4.56 17.70
C GLY A 225 -10.64 3.13 17.21
N ASN A 226 -10.95 2.20 18.11
CA ASN A 226 -11.51 0.92 17.68
C ASN A 226 -13.00 1.11 17.48
N VAL A 227 -13.50 0.91 16.27
CA VAL A 227 -14.94 0.96 15.98
C VAL A 227 -15.54 -0.43 16.07
N TYR A 228 -16.72 -0.53 16.66
CA TYR A 228 -17.47 -1.77 16.83
C TYR A 228 -18.85 -1.65 16.17
N PHE A 229 -19.26 -2.69 15.44
CA PHE A 229 -20.54 -2.73 14.74
C PHE A 229 -21.37 -3.94 15.18
N GLY A 230 -22.69 -3.78 15.17
CA GLY A 230 -23.64 -4.88 15.34
C GLY A 230 -23.65 -5.82 14.13
N ALA A 231 -24.43 -6.89 14.23
CA ALA A 231 -24.57 -7.86 13.14
C ALA A 231 -25.23 -7.27 11.87
N ASP A 232 -25.97 -6.18 12.03
CA ASP A 232 -26.62 -5.40 10.97
C ASP A 232 -25.73 -4.25 10.44
N TRP A 233 -24.45 -4.22 10.83
CA TRP A 233 -23.48 -3.16 10.51
C TRP A 233 -23.79 -1.78 11.09
N ARG A 234 -24.73 -1.64 12.02
CA ARG A 234 -24.91 -0.37 12.73
C ARG A 234 -23.76 -0.15 13.71
N PRO A 235 -23.16 1.06 13.76
CA PRO A 235 -22.15 1.37 14.77
C PRO A 235 -22.69 1.23 16.18
N ILE A 236 -21.96 0.56 17.06
CA ILE A 236 -22.28 0.41 18.49
C ILE A 236 -21.53 1.47 19.30
N CYS A 237 -20.22 1.56 19.08
CA CYS A 237 -19.35 2.52 19.73
C CYS A 237 -18.02 2.69 18.98
N ILE A 238 -17.30 3.73 19.36
CA ILE A 238 -15.88 3.92 19.08
C ILE A 238 -15.17 4.01 20.42
N VAL A 239 -14.14 3.18 20.62
CA VAL A 239 -13.32 3.17 21.84
C VAL A 239 -11.97 3.77 21.51
N ARG A 240 -11.67 4.96 22.05
CA ARG A 240 -10.37 5.61 21.90
C ARG A 240 -9.55 5.43 23.16
N LEU A 241 -8.24 5.27 23.00
CA LEU A 241 -7.29 5.38 24.10
C LEU A 241 -6.90 6.85 24.26
N GLU A 242 -7.29 7.46 25.37
CA GLU A 242 -7.04 8.88 25.65
C GLU A 242 -6.38 9.05 27.03
N PRO A 243 -5.55 10.10 27.24
CA PRO A 243 -5.09 10.43 28.57
C PRO A 243 -6.28 10.74 29.49
N PRO A 244 -6.19 10.45 30.80
CA PRO A 244 -7.23 10.81 31.75
C PRO A 244 -7.53 12.31 31.71
N ALA A 245 -8.78 12.67 32.01
CA ALA A 245 -9.23 14.04 31.89
C ALA A 245 -8.40 15.01 32.76
N GLY A 246 -7.72 15.96 32.10
CA GLY A 246 -6.87 16.95 32.77
C GLY A 246 -5.43 16.50 33.00
N GLU A 247 -5.08 15.30 32.54
CA GLU A 247 -3.73 14.76 32.65
C GLU A 247 -2.90 14.97 31.38
N GLU A 248 -1.60 14.78 31.56
CA GLU A 248 -0.60 15.00 30.53
C GLU A 248 -0.47 13.80 29.61
N TRP A 249 0.15 14.02 28.45
CA TRP A 249 0.16 13.02 27.37
C TRP A 249 0.95 11.75 27.70
N TRP A 250 1.84 11.77 28.69
CA TRP A 250 2.67 10.64 29.07
C TRP A 250 2.00 9.70 30.09
N GLU A 251 0.83 10.07 30.60
CA GLU A 251 0.08 9.22 31.54
C GLU A 251 -0.53 8.00 30.84
N GLU A 252 -0.93 7.02 31.65
CA GLU A 252 -1.52 5.78 31.16
C GLU A 252 -2.85 6.07 30.45
N LEU A 253 -2.97 5.60 29.20
CA LEU A 253 -4.18 5.85 28.40
C LEU A 253 -5.34 4.98 28.90
N GLU A 254 -6.53 5.57 28.99
CA GLU A 254 -7.77 4.88 29.35
C GLU A 254 -8.71 4.70 28.17
N ASP A 255 -9.57 3.68 28.25
CA ASP A 255 -10.65 3.45 27.29
C ASP A 255 -11.74 4.53 27.46
N VAL A 256 -11.84 5.44 26.48
CA VAL A 256 -12.97 6.38 26.37
C VAL A 256 -13.94 5.87 25.31
N ILE A 257 -15.16 5.56 25.74
CA ILE A 257 -16.22 5.01 24.88
C ILE A 257 -17.11 6.16 24.38
N TYR A 258 -17.22 6.25 23.06
CA TYR A 258 -18.10 7.17 22.35
C TYR A 258 -19.25 6.40 21.70
N ARG A 259 -20.47 6.91 21.79
CA ARG A 259 -21.68 6.22 21.30
C ARG A 259 -22.51 7.06 20.34
N PRO A 260 -23.23 6.42 19.40
CA PRO A 260 -24.25 7.10 18.60
C PRO A 260 -25.23 7.86 19.49
N GLY A 261 -25.59 9.08 19.07
CA GLY A 261 -26.49 9.97 19.81
C GLY A 261 -25.82 10.94 20.78
N GLU A 262 -24.50 10.85 21.03
CA GLU A 262 -23.74 11.78 21.88
C GLU A 262 -23.40 13.12 21.20
N GLY A 263 -24.16 13.47 20.15
CA GLY A 263 -24.00 14.71 19.38
C GLY A 263 -22.58 14.89 18.84
N TYR A 264 -21.99 16.05 19.14
CA TYR A 264 -20.65 16.40 18.64
C TYR A 264 -19.56 15.41 19.07
N ARG A 265 -19.63 14.81 20.27
CA ARG A 265 -18.62 13.84 20.72
C ARG A 265 -18.57 12.62 19.81
N TRP A 266 -19.72 12.17 19.33
CA TRP A 266 -19.81 11.06 18.38
C TRP A 266 -19.24 11.42 17.02
N GLU A 267 -19.59 12.58 16.47
CA GLU A 267 -19.06 13.05 15.19
C GLU A 267 -17.54 13.21 15.23
N TYR A 268 -17.02 13.74 16.34
CA TYR A 268 -15.59 13.85 16.58
C TYR A 268 -14.89 12.48 16.63
N ALA A 269 -15.45 11.52 17.36
CA ALA A 269 -14.91 10.16 17.43
C ALA A 269 -14.89 9.47 16.06
N LYS A 270 -15.94 9.64 15.23
CA LYS A 270 -15.98 9.13 13.86
C LYS A 270 -14.90 9.73 12.98
N PHE A 271 -14.68 11.03 13.07
CA PHE A 271 -13.60 11.71 12.35
C PHE A 271 -12.22 11.20 12.80
N CYS A 272 -11.98 11.11 14.12
CA CYS A 272 -10.72 10.58 14.67
C CYS A 272 -10.46 9.15 14.19
N PHE A 273 -11.46 8.27 14.22
CA PHE A 273 -11.35 6.90 13.72
C PHE A 273 -10.96 6.87 12.23
N ARG A 274 -11.73 7.57 11.37
CA ARG A 274 -11.49 7.56 9.92
C ARG A 274 -10.09 8.08 9.59
N SER A 275 -9.68 9.19 10.21
CA SER A 275 -8.34 9.78 10.05
C SER A 275 -7.22 8.88 10.55
N SER A 276 -7.43 8.18 11.65
CA SER A 276 -6.48 7.21 12.21
C SER A 276 -6.32 5.99 11.33
N LEU A 277 -7.43 5.44 10.85
CA LEU A 277 -7.41 4.35 9.89
C LEU A 277 -6.73 4.79 8.59
N PHE A 278 -7.04 5.98 8.07
CA PHE A 278 -6.46 6.48 6.84
C PHE A 278 -4.93 6.61 6.93
N THR A 279 -4.44 7.10 8.08
CA THR A 279 -3.02 7.16 8.40
C THR A 279 -2.41 5.76 8.52
N LEU A 280 -3.08 4.84 9.22
CA LEU A 280 -2.67 3.45 9.37
C LEU A 280 -2.53 2.75 8.03
N ILE A 281 -3.52 2.86 7.15
CA ILE A 281 -3.52 2.26 5.83
C ILE A 281 -2.41 2.85 4.95
N THR A 282 -2.31 4.18 4.90
CA THR A 282 -1.28 4.84 4.07
C THR A 282 0.12 4.44 4.50
N PHE A 283 0.39 4.52 5.80
CA PHE A 283 1.74 4.32 6.32
C PHE A 283 2.12 2.85 6.44
N VAL A 284 1.22 2.04 6.99
CA VAL A 284 1.51 0.66 7.34
C VAL A 284 1.14 -0.29 6.21
N ASP A 285 -0.13 -0.32 5.79
CA ASP A 285 -0.57 -1.32 4.79
C ASP A 285 -0.01 -1.02 3.40
N HIS A 286 0.00 0.25 3.01
CA HIS A 286 0.41 0.65 1.67
C HIS A 286 1.92 0.84 1.58
N LEU A 287 2.47 1.80 2.31
CA LEU A 287 3.88 2.17 2.20
C LEU A 287 4.80 1.08 2.77
N PHE A 288 4.62 0.69 4.03
CA PHE A 288 5.49 -0.32 4.64
C PHE A 288 5.26 -1.71 4.04
N GLN A 289 4.05 -2.26 4.15
CA GLN A 289 3.79 -3.67 3.88
C GLN A 289 3.84 -3.99 2.38
N LEU A 290 3.14 -3.24 1.53
CA LEU A 290 3.13 -3.54 0.10
C LEU A 290 4.39 -3.06 -0.61
N HIS A 291 4.76 -1.79 -0.43
CA HIS A 291 5.91 -1.23 -1.14
C HIS A 291 7.26 -1.70 -0.55
N MET A 292 7.54 -1.38 0.71
CA MET A 292 8.88 -1.60 1.29
C MET A 292 9.17 -3.06 1.65
N GLN A 293 8.15 -3.83 2.04
CA GLN A 293 8.34 -5.22 2.46
C GLN A 293 8.05 -6.21 1.33
N THR A 294 6.82 -6.25 0.83
CA THR A 294 6.38 -7.33 -0.08
C THR A 294 6.92 -7.16 -1.50
N SER A 295 6.63 -6.03 -2.14
CA SER A 295 6.99 -5.77 -3.54
C SER A 295 8.51 -5.70 -3.72
N GLU A 296 9.21 -5.01 -2.81
CA GLU A 296 10.66 -4.91 -2.80
C GLU A 296 11.31 -6.30 -2.68
N LEU A 297 10.89 -7.10 -1.71
CA LEU A 297 11.47 -8.41 -1.45
C LEU A 297 11.33 -9.36 -2.64
N VAL A 298 10.12 -9.46 -3.20
CA VAL A 298 9.87 -10.35 -4.33
C VAL A 298 10.59 -9.85 -5.57
N THR A 299 10.67 -8.53 -5.77
CA THR A 299 11.43 -7.96 -6.89
C THR A 299 12.92 -8.28 -6.75
N LEU A 300 13.50 -8.09 -5.56
CA LEU A 300 14.90 -8.46 -5.27
C LEU A 300 15.15 -9.95 -5.54
N ALA A 301 14.35 -10.84 -4.93
CA ALA A 301 14.54 -12.27 -5.11
C ALA A 301 14.38 -12.71 -6.56
N THR A 302 13.41 -12.14 -7.29
CA THR A 302 13.20 -12.41 -8.72
C THR A 302 14.46 -12.07 -9.53
N ARG A 303 15.08 -10.92 -9.25
CA ARG A 303 16.27 -10.42 -9.97
C ARG A 303 17.53 -11.18 -9.59
N GLU A 304 17.67 -11.48 -8.31
CA GLU A 304 18.88 -12.07 -7.75
C GLU A 304 18.91 -13.58 -7.85
N GLN A 305 17.77 -14.26 -8.02
CA GLN A 305 17.71 -15.73 -8.04
C GLN A 305 17.27 -16.34 -9.36
N LEU A 306 16.49 -15.64 -10.18
CA LEU A 306 15.95 -16.19 -11.42
C LEU A 306 16.67 -15.62 -12.66
N SER A 307 17.10 -16.51 -13.54
CA SER A 307 17.65 -16.18 -14.86
C SER A 307 16.62 -15.42 -15.71
N THR A 308 17.08 -14.61 -16.66
CA THR A 308 16.23 -13.73 -17.49
C THR A 308 15.11 -14.45 -18.22
N ASP A 309 15.37 -15.67 -18.65
CA ASP A 309 14.43 -16.51 -19.40
C ASP A 309 13.67 -17.50 -18.52
N HIS A 310 13.87 -17.45 -17.20
CA HIS A 310 13.16 -18.29 -16.26
C HIS A 310 11.65 -18.03 -16.31
N PRO A 311 10.79 -19.07 -16.39
CA PRO A 311 9.34 -18.89 -16.55
C PRO A 311 8.72 -18.03 -15.44
N ILE A 312 9.07 -18.28 -14.18
CA ILE A 312 8.54 -17.46 -13.08
C ILE A 312 9.00 -15.99 -13.14
N ARG A 313 10.24 -15.71 -13.57
CA ARG A 313 10.69 -14.32 -13.72
C ARG A 313 9.91 -13.60 -14.81
N ARG A 314 9.70 -14.26 -15.95
CA ARG A 314 8.91 -13.77 -17.08
C ARG A 314 7.45 -13.53 -16.69
N PHE A 315 6.86 -14.44 -15.93
CA PHE A 315 5.51 -14.34 -15.40
C PHE A 315 5.33 -13.16 -14.44
N LEU A 316 6.34 -12.89 -13.60
CA LEU A 316 6.31 -11.81 -12.60
C LEU A 316 6.64 -10.41 -13.16
N VAL A 317 7.00 -10.26 -14.45
CA VAL A 317 7.37 -8.96 -15.03
C VAL A 317 6.28 -7.89 -14.83
N PRO A 318 4.98 -8.14 -15.12
CA PRO A 318 3.94 -7.12 -14.92
C PRO A 318 3.79 -6.71 -13.45
N PHE A 319 4.04 -7.64 -12.53
CA PHE A 319 3.80 -7.50 -11.09
C PHE A 319 4.99 -6.97 -10.30
N THR A 320 6.13 -6.78 -10.95
CA THR A 320 7.34 -6.16 -10.39
C THR A 320 7.71 -4.89 -11.14
N PHE A 321 6.87 -4.48 -12.09
CA PHE A 321 7.10 -3.32 -12.95
C PHE A 321 7.17 -2.03 -12.13
N GLY A 322 8.26 -1.28 -12.30
CA GLY A 322 8.48 0.01 -11.63
C GLY A 322 8.69 -0.07 -10.12
N ALA A 323 8.62 -1.25 -9.49
CA ALA A 323 8.71 -1.44 -8.04
C ALA A 323 10.03 -0.86 -7.47
N ILE A 324 11.17 -1.21 -8.07
CA ILE A 324 12.49 -0.69 -7.65
C ILE A 324 12.50 0.85 -7.68
N THR A 325 12.05 1.43 -8.80
CA THR A 325 12.12 2.88 -9.01
C THR A 325 11.20 3.64 -8.08
N ILE A 326 9.96 3.18 -7.90
CA ILE A 326 9.03 3.84 -6.96
C ILE A 326 9.48 3.65 -5.52
N ASN A 327 10.04 2.51 -5.15
CA ASN A 327 10.47 2.23 -3.79
C ASN A 327 11.74 3.00 -3.41
N ASP A 328 12.74 3.10 -4.29
CA ASP A 328 13.91 3.94 -4.01
C ASP A 328 13.55 5.43 -3.91
N TRP A 329 12.60 5.87 -4.73
CA TRP A 329 12.08 7.23 -4.62
C TRP A 329 11.32 7.43 -3.31
N ALA A 330 10.43 6.50 -2.95
CA ALA A 330 9.67 6.53 -1.70
C ALA A 330 10.60 6.57 -0.47
N ARG A 331 11.71 5.82 -0.49
CA ARG A 331 12.72 5.82 0.57
C ARG A 331 13.18 7.24 0.94
N THR A 332 13.37 8.12 -0.03
CA THR A 332 13.85 9.49 0.19
C THR A 332 12.73 10.53 0.27
N ALA A 333 11.68 10.38 -0.54
CA ALA A 333 10.58 11.34 -0.65
C ALA A 333 9.45 11.11 0.37
N LEU A 334 9.30 9.89 0.87
CA LEU A 334 8.25 9.48 1.79
C LEU A 334 8.79 9.01 3.14
N CYS A 335 9.79 8.12 3.17
CA CYS A 335 10.19 7.43 4.42
C CYS A 335 11.18 8.22 5.29
N ALA A 336 11.90 9.19 4.74
CA ALA A 336 12.93 9.93 5.46
C ALA A 336 12.37 10.99 6.44
N TYR A 337 13.18 11.40 7.42
CA TYR A 337 12.85 12.59 8.22
C TYR A 337 12.68 13.82 7.34
N GLY A 338 11.70 14.63 7.70
CA GLY A 338 11.33 15.83 6.94
C GLY A 338 10.81 15.55 5.53
N ALA A 339 10.52 14.29 5.18
CA ALA A 339 9.90 13.91 3.92
C ALA A 339 8.37 14.08 3.97
N ALA A 340 7.67 13.74 2.89
CA ALA A 340 6.24 14.04 2.76
C ALA A 340 5.39 13.42 3.88
N THR A 341 5.60 12.14 4.22
CA THR A 341 4.81 11.46 5.27
C THR A 341 5.11 12.01 6.66
N HIS A 342 6.39 12.23 6.98
CA HIS A 342 6.81 12.85 8.24
C HIS A 342 6.19 14.24 8.44
N ARG A 343 6.07 15.03 7.37
CA ARG A 343 5.44 16.35 7.41
C ARG A 343 3.92 16.24 7.57
N ALA A 344 3.31 15.33 6.82
CA ALA A 344 1.86 15.17 6.73
C ALA A 344 1.22 14.58 7.99
N PHE A 345 1.88 13.60 8.62
CA PHE A 345 1.36 12.96 9.82
C PHE A 345 1.55 13.84 11.05
N SER A 346 0.67 13.67 12.03
CA SER A 346 0.76 14.30 13.35
C SER A 346 1.96 13.83 14.16
N PHE A 347 2.69 12.78 13.79
CA PHE A 347 3.79 12.23 14.61
C PHE A 347 4.90 13.25 14.89
N THR A 348 5.44 13.23 16.12
CA THR A 348 6.76 13.82 16.41
C THR A 348 7.88 13.04 15.71
N ASP A 349 9.09 13.59 15.66
CA ASP A 349 10.26 12.89 15.09
C ASP A 349 10.51 11.53 15.76
N CYS A 350 10.38 11.49 17.10
CA CYS A 350 10.51 10.26 17.89
C CYS A 350 9.37 9.27 17.58
N ALA A 351 8.13 9.76 17.52
CA ALA A 351 6.98 8.93 17.20
C ALA A 351 7.01 8.40 15.77
N PHE A 352 7.53 9.15 14.80
CA PHE A 352 7.66 8.69 13.42
C PHE A 352 8.64 7.52 13.30
N ALA A 353 9.78 7.57 14.00
CA ALA A 353 10.66 6.42 14.13
C ALA A 353 9.96 5.24 14.82
N ARG A 354 9.26 5.48 15.94
CA ARG A 354 8.48 4.42 16.61
C ARG A 354 7.40 3.83 15.71
N ALA A 355 6.76 4.64 14.87
CA ALA A 355 5.76 4.18 13.91
C ALA A 355 6.38 3.19 12.93
N TRP A 356 7.56 3.46 12.37
CA TRP A 356 8.30 2.49 11.55
C TRP A 356 8.65 1.21 12.31
N ALA A 357 9.00 1.32 13.60
CA ALA A 357 9.25 0.17 14.46
C ALA A 357 8.02 -0.71 14.66
N LEU A 358 6.85 -0.06 14.76
CA LEU A 358 5.56 -0.71 14.97
C LEU A 358 4.93 -1.18 13.67
N ALA A 359 5.35 -0.65 12.51
CA ALA A 359 4.73 -0.95 11.22
C ALA A 359 4.64 -2.45 10.91
N PRO A 360 5.68 -3.29 11.12
CA PRO A 360 5.53 -4.74 10.96
C PRO A 360 4.36 -5.29 11.80
N LYS A 361 4.34 -4.95 13.10
CA LYS A 361 3.31 -5.41 14.05
C LYS A 361 1.89 -4.94 13.72
N LEU A 362 1.78 -3.75 13.13
CA LEU A 362 0.51 -3.14 12.74
C LEU A 362 0.07 -3.53 11.34
N ALA A 363 0.99 -4.07 10.53
CA ALA A 363 0.74 -4.47 9.16
C ALA A 363 -0.36 -5.50 9.14
N TYR A 364 -1.33 -5.27 8.29
CA TYR A 364 -2.41 -6.19 8.11
C TYR A 364 -1.94 -7.34 7.21
N MET A 365 -0.98 -8.13 7.71
CA MET A 365 -0.78 -9.49 7.25
C MET A 365 -1.48 -10.39 8.24
N ARG A 366 -2.67 -10.85 7.89
CA ARG A 366 -3.23 -12.02 8.56
C ARG A 366 -2.25 -13.18 8.36
N SER A 367 -1.43 -13.41 9.39
CA SER A 367 -0.87 -14.73 9.69
C SER A 367 -2.05 -15.69 9.74
N SER A 368 -1.84 -16.89 9.23
CA SER A 368 -2.93 -17.87 9.16
C SER A 368 -3.41 -18.39 10.53
N SER A 369 -2.74 -17.95 11.60
CA SER A 369 -2.96 -18.35 12.99
C SER A 369 -4.33 -18.07 13.59
N LEU A 370 -4.99 -16.94 13.29
CA LEU A 370 -6.37 -16.71 13.75
C LEU A 370 -7.37 -17.67 13.06
N TRP A 371 -7.01 -18.24 11.90
CA TRP A 371 -7.81 -19.26 11.19
C TRP A 371 -7.54 -20.66 11.70
N PHE A 372 -6.32 -20.87 12.19
CA PHE A 372 -5.81 -22.11 12.70
C PHE A 372 -6.13 -22.35 14.17
N GLY A 373 -7.23 -21.79 14.71
CA GLY A 373 -7.77 -22.26 15.99
C GLY A 373 -7.99 -23.78 16.08
N ALA A 374 -7.86 -24.50 14.95
CA ALA A 374 -7.89 -25.95 14.83
C ALA A 374 -6.60 -26.61 14.24
N LEU A 375 -5.48 -25.90 14.05
CA LEU A 375 -4.18 -26.54 13.75
C LEU A 375 -3.25 -26.38 14.95
N LYS A 376 -2.53 -27.45 15.25
CA LYS A 376 -1.41 -27.41 16.17
C LYS A 376 -0.39 -26.36 15.66
N PRO A 377 0.15 -25.51 16.55
CA PRO A 377 1.37 -24.75 16.29
C PRO A 377 2.44 -25.62 15.62
N VAL A 378 3.30 -25.01 14.82
CA VAL A 378 4.36 -25.71 14.08
C VAL A 378 5.23 -26.55 15.01
N ASP A 379 5.51 -26.04 16.21
CA ASP A 379 6.29 -26.66 17.28
C ASP A 379 5.55 -27.80 18.00
N GLU A 380 4.24 -27.92 17.81
CA GLU A 380 3.41 -29.02 18.34
C GLU A 380 3.13 -30.11 17.30
N LEU A 381 3.71 -30.03 16.11
CA LEU A 381 3.57 -31.07 15.08
C LEU A 381 4.45 -32.28 15.44
N GLU A 382 3.81 -33.38 15.86
CA GLU A 382 4.51 -34.56 16.40
C GLU A 382 4.63 -35.70 15.38
N THR A 383 3.72 -35.77 14.40
CA THR A 383 3.59 -36.91 13.49
C THR A 383 3.65 -36.49 12.02
N PRO A 384 4.11 -37.38 11.11
CA PRO A 384 4.05 -37.12 9.67
C PRO A 384 2.63 -36.81 9.17
N ALA A 385 1.60 -37.38 9.78
CA ALA A 385 0.20 -37.09 9.43
C ALA A 385 -0.20 -35.66 9.84
N ASP A 386 0.27 -35.18 11.00
CA ASP A 386 0.08 -33.79 11.43
C ASP A 386 0.76 -32.84 10.43
N HIS A 387 1.95 -33.17 9.94
CA HIS A 387 2.69 -32.36 8.97
C HIS A 387 1.94 -32.25 7.63
N GLU A 388 1.45 -33.37 7.10
CA GLU A 388 0.72 -33.38 5.83
C GLU A 388 -0.60 -32.61 5.94
N LEU A 389 -1.38 -32.84 7.01
CA LEU A 389 -2.63 -32.12 7.25
C LEU A 389 -2.38 -30.63 7.43
N TRP A 390 -1.35 -30.27 8.19
CA TRP A 390 -0.96 -28.87 8.38
C TRP A 390 -0.58 -28.23 7.04
N LEU A 391 0.23 -28.90 6.21
CA LEU A 391 0.66 -28.41 4.91
C LEU A 391 -0.53 -28.27 3.94
N ASP A 392 -1.43 -29.24 3.88
CA ASP A 392 -2.64 -29.17 3.04
C ASP A 392 -3.53 -28.00 3.45
N ARG A 393 -3.68 -27.75 4.76
CA ARG A 393 -4.41 -26.60 5.26
C ARG A 393 -3.68 -25.29 4.99
N PHE A 394 -2.36 -25.25 5.15
CA PHE A 394 -1.56 -24.08 4.79
C PHE A 394 -1.74 -23.77 3.31
N LEU A 395 -1.53 -24.73 2.40
CA LEU A 395 -1.64 -24.50 0.95
C LEU A 395 -3.04 -24.10 0.49
N SER A 396 -4.10 -24.60 1.15
CA SER A 396 -5.47 -24.20 0.84
C SER A 396 -5.79 -22.78 1.32
N HIS A 397 -5.40 -22.42 2.55
CA HIS A 397 -5.74 -21.12 3.16
C HIS A 397 -4.76 -20.00 2.79
N HIS A 398 -3.49 -20.33 2.58
CA HIS A 398 -2.43 -19.38 2.26
C HIS A 398 -2.58 -18.75 0.88
N SER A 399 -3.51 -19.26 0.07
CA SER A 399 -3.77 -18.74 -1.26
C SER A 399 -4.36 -17.31 -1.21
N SER A 400 -5.37 -17.01 -0.39
CA SER A 400 -6.01 -15.67 -0.38
C SER A 400 -5.56 -14.76 0.77
N ILE A 401 -5.42 -13.47 0.50
CA ILE A 401 -5.22 -12.44 1.53
C ILE A 401 -6.51 -11.99 2.22
N TYR A 402 -7.67 -12.26 1.62
CA TYR A 402 -8.98 -11.86 2.12
C TYR A 402 -9.91 -13.06 2.36
N PRO A 403 -9.57 -13.99 3.27
CA PRO A 403 -10.53 -15.02 3.61
C PRO A 403 -11.74 -14.37 4.33
N PRO A 404 -12.97 -14.85 4.10
CA PRO A 404 -14.19 -14.18 4.56
C PRO A 404 -14.33 -14.25 6.07
N ASN A 405 -13.80 -15.28 6.74
CA ASN A 405 -13.53 -15.23 8.18
C ASN A 405 -14.74 -14.88 9.06
N GLY A 406 -15.92 -15.31 8.63
CA GLY A 406 -17.21 -14.98 9.26
C GLY A 406 -17.69 -13.54 9.02
N VAL A 407 -16.88 -12.71 8.38
CA VAL A 407 -17.26 -11.41 7.81
C VAL A 407 -17.77 -11.64 6.38
N ASP A 408 -19.08 -11.85 6.29
CA ASP A 408 -19.76 -11.89 5.00
C ASP A 408 -20.05 -10.45 4.54
N SER A 409 -19.23 -9.94 3.61
CA SER A 409 -19.43 -8.64 2.99
C SER A 409 -19.26 -8.71 1.47
N PRO A 410 -19.83 -7.74 0.72
CA PRO A 410 -19.62 -7.65 -0.73
C PRO A 410 -18.14 -7.57 -1.12
N PHE A 411 -17.33 -6.89 -0.30
CA PHE A 411 -15.88 -6.78 -0.50
C PHE A 411 -15.22 -8.16 -0.43
N PHE A 412 -15.43 -8.92 0.65
CA PHE A 412 -14.81 -10.25 0.79
C PHE A 412 -15.29 -11.22 -0.29
N THR A 413 -16.57 -11.16 -0.68
CA THR A 413 -17.10 -11.98 -1.77
C THR A 413 -16.40 -11.66 -3.11
N ALA A 414 -16.20 -10.38 -3.42
CA ALA A 414 -15.47 -9.95 -4.62
C ALA A 414 -14.01 -10.42 -4.59
N CYS A 415 -13.33 -10.24 -3.45
CA CYS A 415 -11.95 -10.67 -3.24
C CYS A 415 -11.78 -12.18 -3.43
N GLN A 416 -12.67 -13.00 -2.88
CA GLN A 416 -12.61 -14.46 -3.04
C GLN A 416 -12.77 -14.90 -4.49
N ARG A 417 -13.66 -14.24 -5.25
CA ARG A 417 -13.84 -14.53 -6.68
C ARG A 417 -12.59 -14.16 -7.46
N TYR A 418 -12.04 -12.97 -7.21
CA TYR A 418 -10.80 -12.52 -7.83
C TYR A 418 -9.63 -13.48 -7.52
N HIS A 419 -9.47 -13.82 -6.25
CA HIS A 419 -8.49 -14.80 -5.78
C HIS A 419 -8.62 -16.14 -6.53
N SER A 420 -9.85 -16.65 -6.68
CA SER A 420 -10.11 -17.92 -7.35
C SER A 420 -9.71 -17.89 -8.84
N ILE A 421 -9.94 -16.76 -9.52
CA ILE A 421 -9.51 -16.54 -10.90
C ILE A 421 -7.98 -16.52 -10.99
N LEU A 422 -7.31 -15.74 -10.13
CA LEU A 422 -5.86 -15.70 -10.05
C LEU A 422 -5.26 -17.08 -9.81
N LYS A 423 -5.81 -17.83 -8.85
CA LYS A 423 -5.31 -19.17 -8.50
C LYS A 423 -5.36 -20.11 -9.69
N ARG A 424 -6.49 -20.17 -10.42
CA ARG A 424 -6.62 -21.00 -11.63
C ARG A 424 -5.62 -20.60 -12.70
N TRP A 425 -5.42 -19.30 -12.91
CA TRP A 425 -4.47 -18.80 -13.88
C TRP A 425 -3.02 -19.17 -13.53
N VAL A 426 -2.60 -18.93 -12.29
CA VAL A 426 -1.27 -19.29 -11.78
C VAL A 426 -1.06 -20.80 -11.81
N GLU A 427 -2.06 -21.59 -11.41
CA GLU A 427 -2.02 -23.05 -11.44
C GLU A 427 -1.87 -23.58 -12.87
N ALA A 428 -2.63 -23.06 -13.83
CA ALA A 428 -2.51 -23.43 -15.24
C ALA A 428 -1.11 -23.09 -15.79
N TYR A 429 -0.60 -21.90 -15.49
CA TYR A 429 0.74 -21.46 -15.91
C TYR A 429 1.85 -22.33 -15.30
N CYS A 430 1.81 -22.54 -13.98
CA CYS A 430 2.80 -23.35 -13.26
C CYS A 430 2.74 -24.82 -13.69
N SER A 431 1.55 -25.40 -13.90
CA SER A 431 1.41 -26.78 -14.37
C SER A 431 1.96 -26.96 -15.78
N HIS A 432 1.83 -25.95 -16.65
CA HIS A 432 2.45 -25.97 -17.97
C HIS A 432 3.98 -25.87 -17.90
N CYS A 433 4.52 -25.00 -17.03
CA CYS A 433 5.97 -24.81 -16.91
C CYS A 433 6.67 -25.92 -16.12
N TYR A 434 5.96 -26.57 -15.19
CA TYR A 434 6.44 -27.58 -14.26
C TYR A 434 5.50 -28.80 -14.24
N PRO A 435 5.37 -29.54 -15.36
CA PRO A 435 4.46 -30.68 -15.44
C PRO A 435 4.84 -31.80 -14.43
N GLU A 436 6.13 -31.98 -14.17
CA GLU A 436 6.68 -32.96 -13.22
C GLU A 436 6.87 -32.40 -11.80
N GLY A 437 6.39 -31.17 -11.55
CA GLY A 437 6.61 -30.45 -10.31
C GLY A 437 7.92 -29.63 -10.31
N VAL A 438 8.27 -29.06 -9.16
CA VAL A 438 9.46 -28.20 -8.99
C VAL A 438 10.56 -28.99 -8.31
N GLY A 439 11.61 -29.34 -9.06
CA GLY A 439 12.75 -30.07 -8.54
C GLY A 439 13.60 -29.25 -7.55
N ASP A 440 14.30 -29.94 -6.66
CA ASP A 440 15.12 -29.34 -5.59
C ASP A 440 16.26 -28.42 -6.07
N GLY A 441 16.72 -28.61 -7.32
CA GLY A 441 17.77 -27.84 -7.97
C GLY A 441 17.26 -26.68 -8.84
N ASP A 442 15.95 -26.46 -8.91
CA ASP A 442 15.36 -25.39 -9.71
C ASP A 442 15.65 -24.01 -9.09
N GLU A 443 15.82 -22.98 -9.93
CA GLU A 443 16.10 -21.62 -9.47
C GLU A 443 14.98 -21.08 -8.55
N VAL A 444 13.73 -21.53 -8.75
CA VAL A 444 12.59 -21.19 -7.89
C VAL A 444 12.83 -21.56 -6.43
N VAL A 445 13.52 -22.66 -6.15
CA VAL A 445 13.79 -23.08 -4.78
C VAL A 445 14.70 -22.06 -4.08
N THR A 446 15.71 -21.52 -4.80
CA THR A 446 16.58 -20.47 -4.27
C THR A 446 15.87 -19.12 -4.17
N PHE A 447 14.96 -18.81 -5.09
CA PHE A 447 14.08 -17.66 -5.05
C PHE A 447 13.18 -17.66 -3.79
N LEU A 448 12.44 -18.74 -3.55
CA LEU A 448 11.59 -18.89 -2.36
C LEU A 448 12.42 -18.84 -1.08
N ARG A 449 13.59 -19.51 -1.06
CA ARG A 449 14.50 -19.46 0.08
C ARG A 449 14.97 -18.05 0.41
N GLN A 450 15.30 -17.23 -0.58
CA GLN A 450 15.70 -15.84 -0.34
C GLN A 450 14.55 -15.03 0.28
N ILE A 451 13.33 -15.20 -0.24
CA ILE A 451 12.14 -14.54 0.30
C ILE A 451 11.97 -14.91 1.77
N ILE A 452 11.94 -16.21 2.09
CA ILE A 452 11.78 -16.71 3.45
C ILE A 452 12.90 -16.19 4.37
N ALA A 453 14.16 -16.30 3.95
CA ALA A 453 15.29 -15.86 4.75
C ALA A 453 15.26 -14.35 5.05
N THR A 454 14.79 -13.54 4.10
CA THR A 454 14.69 -12.09 4.32
C THR A 454 13.50 -11.73 5.20
N THR A 455 12.36 -12.44 5.05
CA THR A 455 11.20 -12.27 5.93
C THR A 455 11.56 -12.64 7.37
N VAL A 456 12.24 -13.78 7.59
CA VAL A 456 12.72 -14.20 8.92
C VAL A 456 13.81 -13.26 9.45
N GLY A 457 14.81 -12.90 8.64
CA GLY A 457 15.87 -11.99 9.08
C GLY A 457 15.35 -10.59 9.47
N SER A 458 14.20 -10.18 8.94
CA SER A 458 13.55 -8.94 9.35
C SER A 458 12.98 -8.99 10.77
N THR A 459 12.63 -10.17 11.31
CA THR A 459 12.06 -10.30 12.66
C THR A 459 13.14 -10.32 13.75
N ASP A 460 14.29 -10.94 13.50
CA ASP A 460 15.41 -11.04 14.45
C ASP A 460 15.99 -9.67 14.85
N ILE A 461 15.95 -8.69 13.94
CA ILE A 461 16.42 -7.32 14.19
C ILE A 461 15.61 -6.65 15.32
N PHE A 462 14.34 -7.03 15.50
CA PHE A 462 13.46 -6.41 16.50
C PHE A 462 13.54 -7.07 17.88
N GLU A 463 13.84 -8.36 17.97
CA GLU A 463 13.90 -9.08 19.26
C GLU A 463 15.13 -8.70 20.11
N SER A 464 16.24 -8.32 19.47
CA SER A 464 17.50 -7.99 20.17
C SER A 464 17.46 -6.73 21.07
N LYS A 465 16.33 -6.00 21.14
CA LYS A 465 16.20 -4.73 21.89
C LYS A 465 15.37 -4.78 23.19
N GLY A 466 14.92 -5.94 23.64
CA GLY A 466 14.62 -6.21 25.07
C GLY A 466 13.59 -5.33 25.79
N THR A 467 12.52 -4.85 25.15
CA THR A 467 11.43 -4.12 25.84
C THR A 467 10.26 -5.02 26.21
N ALA A 468 9.91 -5.10 27.50
CA ALA A 468 8.96 -6.07 28.10
C ALA A 468 7.47 -5.94 27.70
N SER A 469 7.04 -4.90 26.97
CA SER A 469 5.67 -4.79 26.45
C SER A 469 5.48 -5.43 25.06
N ALA A 470 6.45 -6.24 24.61
CA ALA A 470 6.55 -6.73 23.23
C ALA A 470 6.12 -8.19 23.01
N GLU A 471 5.67 -8.92 24.04
CA GLU A 471 5.51 -10.38 23.98
C GLU A 471 4.34 -10.86 23.11
N ALA A 472 3.18 -10.20 23.13
CA ALA A 472 2.00 -10.69 22.38
C ALA A 472 1.92 -10.25 20.90
N SER A 473 2.82 -9.36 20.44
CA SER A 473 2.70 -8.71 19.12
C SER A 473 3.93 -8.85 18.20
N SER A 474 5.09 -9.27 18.72
CA SER A 474 6.20 -9.78 17.90
C SER A 474 5.84 -11.13 17.25
N GLU A 475 4.84 -11.81 17.80
CA GLU A 475 4.47 -13.17 17.45
C GLU A 475 3.87 -13.29 16.04
N MET A 476 3.12 -12.32 15.53
CA MET A 476 2.33 -12.52 14.30
C MET A 476 3.17 -12.55 13.01
N ASP A 477 4.10 -11.60 12.83
CA ASP A 477 5.00 -11.56 11.67
C ASP A 477 6.04 -12.68 11.73
N ALA A 478 6.60 -12.92 12.91
CA ALA A 478 7.46 -14.07 13.18
C ALA A 478 6.73 -15.37 12.85
N ARG A 479 5.43 -15.45 13.17
CA ARG A 479 4.62 -16.63 12.87
C ARG A 479 4.35 -16.78 11.38
N TYR A 480 4.07 -15.72 10.62
CA TYR A 480 3.94 -15.89 9.16
C TYR A 480 5.25 -16.36 8.51
N ALA A 481 6.37 -15.75 8.90
CA ALA A 481 7.69 -16.16 8.41
C ALA A 481 8.00 -17.62 8.77
N LEU A 482 7.66 -18.04 10.00
CA LEU A 482 7.78 -19.41 10.48
C LEU A 482 6.87 -20.37 9.72
N GLU A 483 5.59 -20.05 9.54
CA GLU A 483 4.63 -20.85 8.78
C GLU A 483 5.13 -21.04 7.34
N LEU A 484 5.56 -19.98 6.65
CA LEU A 484 6.10 -20.09 5.30
C LEU A 484 7.39 -20.93 5.24
N ASN A 485 8.28 -20.75 6.22
CA ASN A 485 9.50 -21.56 6.32
C ASN A 485 9.20 -23.05 6.56
N THR A 486 8.22 -23.35 7.43
CA THR A 486 7.75 -24.71 7.67
C THR A 486 7.13 -25.32 6.43
N ALA A 487 6.24 -24.60 5.75
CA ALA A 487 5.64 -25.07 4.51
C ALA A 487 6.70 -25.35 3.43
N PHE A 488 7.72 -24.49 3.33
CA PHE A 488 8.86 -24.72 2.47
C PHE A 488 9.66 -25.97 2.86
N ALA A 489 10.00 -26.13 4.13
CA ALA A 489 10.72 -27.30 4.63
C ALA A 489 9.96 -28.61 4.38
N LEU A 490 8.65 -28.64 4.66
CA LEU A 490 7.78 -29.79 4.41
C LEU A 490 7.58 -30.10 2.92
N SER A 491 7.71 -29.09 2.05
CA SER A 491 7.60 -29.28 0.60
C SER A 491 8.89 -29.75 -0.07
N ARG A 492 10.04 -29.73 0.63
CA ARG A 492 11.33 -30.14 0.07
C ARG A 492 11.35 -31.63 -0.28
N GLY A 493 12.01 -31.99 -1.37
CA GLY A 493 12.08 -33.38 -1.84
C GLY A 493 10.80 -33.90 -2.48
N SER A 494 9.71 -33.13 -2.50
CA SER A 494 8.46 -33.47 -3.18
C SER A 494 8.14 -32.42 -4.26
N PRO A 495 8.43 -32.70 -5.55
CA PRO A 495 8.22 -31.75 -6.63
C PRO A 495 6.80 -31.20 -6.73
N ASP A 496 5.79 -32.04 -6.50
CA ASP A 496 4.38 -31.64 -6.52
C ASP A 496 4.00 -30.71 -5.36
N ARG A 497 4.53 -30.98 -4.16
CA ARG A 497 4.33 -30.11 -2.99
C ARG A 497 5.01 -28.77 -3.18
N MET A 498 6.24 -28.77 -3.69
CA MET A 498 6.96 -27.52 -4.01
C MET A 498 6.25 -26.71 -5.09
N ARG A 499 5.67 -27.35 -6.13
CA ARG A 499 4.82 -26.67 -7.12
C ARG A 499 3.58 -26.05 -6.47
N SER A 500 2.94 -26.77 -5.55
CA SER A 500 1.75 -26.29 -4.84
C SER A 500 2.08 -25.08 -3.95
N LEU A 501 3.21 -25.11 -3.25
CA LEU A 501 3.71 -23.97 -2.48
C LEU A 501 4.00 -22.77 -3.38
N LEU A 502 4.65 -22.99 -4.52
CA LEU A 502 4.91 -21.94 -5.51
C LEU A 502 3.60 -21.30 -6.00
N ILE A 503 2.59 -22.11 -6.34
CA ILE A 503 1.27 -21.62 -6.77
C ILE A 503 0.63 -20.77 -5.68
N ALA A 504 0.60 -21.26 -4.43
CA ALA A 504 0.02 -20.52 -3.31
C ALA A 504 0.74 -19.18 -3.09
N PHE A 505 2.08 -19.19 -3.11
CA PHE A 505 2.91 -18.01 -2.95
C PHE A 505 2.68 -16.98 -4.07
N LEU A 506 2.76 -17.40 -5.33
CA LEU A 506 2.60 -16.51 -6.49
C LEU A 506 1.19 -15.92 -6.54
N THR A 507 0.17 -16.72 -6.25
CA THR A 507 -1.21 -16.25 -6.22
C THR A 507 -1.39 -15.16 -5.17
N ARG A 508 -0.88 -15.39 -3.94
CA ARG A 508 -0.94 -14.42 -2.85
C ARG A 508 -0.16 -13.14 -3.19
N TYR A 509 1.06 -13.27 -3.72
CA TYR A 509 1.86 -12.12 -4.10
C TYR A 509 1.16 -11.26 -5.15
N ILE A 510 0.64 -11.90 -6.21
CA ILE A 510 -0.06 -11.20 -7.29
C ILE A 510 -1.33 -10.53 -6.74
N GLU A 511 -2.10 -11.20 -5.89
CA GLU A 511 -3.26 -10.62 -5.23
C GLU A 511 -2.89 -9.36 -4.41
N LEU A 512 -1.78 -9.40 -3.66
CA LEU A 512 -1.29 -8.27 -2.87
C LEU A 512 -0.91 -7.07 -3.72
N VAL A 513 -0.13 -7.26 -4.79
CA VAL A 513 0.38 -6.15 -5.62
C VAL A 513 -0.61 -5.69 -6.69
N THR A 514 -1.79 -6.31 -6.76
CA THR A 514 -2.89 -5.90 -7.63
C THR A 514 -4.06 -5.40 -6.79
N LEU A 515 -5.02 -6.28 -6.48
CA LEU A 515 -6.20 -5.96 -5.67
C LEU A 515 -5.83 -5.34 -4.32
N GLY A 516 -4.84 -5.90 -3.63
CA GLY A 516 -4.40 -5.37 -2.34
C GLY A 516 -3.85 -3.95 -2.44
N HIS A 517 -2.99 -3.70 -3.44
CA HIS A 517 -2.44 -2.37 -3.72
C HIS A 517 -3.52 -1.39 -4.13
N GLU A 518 -4.48 -1.77 -4.96
CA GLU A 518 -5.56 -0.85 -5.32
C GLU A 518 -6.51 -0.57 -4.18
N GLN A 519 -6.84 -1.56 -3.34
CA GLN A 519 -7.67 -1.36 -2.17
C GLN A 519 -7.10 -0.29 -1.23
N VAL A 520 -5.77 -0.20 -1.08
CA VAL A 520 -5.11 0.76 -0.17
C VAL A 520 -4.47 1.94 -0.88
N GLY A 521 -4.36 1.90 -2.22
CA GLY A 521 -3.69 2.89 -3.06
C GLY A 521 -4.66 3.80 -3.83
N ALA A 522 -5.86 3.32 -4.20
CA ALA A 522 -6.90 4.09 -4.88
C ALA A 522 -7.72 4.96 -3.91
N VAL A 523 -7.04 5.71 -3.03
CA VAL A 523 -7.65 6.39 -1.89
C VAL A 523 -7.95 7.88 -2.12
N GLN A 524 -7.74 8.37 -3.35
CA GLN A 524 -7.89 9.77 -3.72
C GLN A 524 -9.28 10.34 -3.49
N VAL A 525 -10.34 9.52 -3.52
CA VAL A 525 -11.72 9.96 -3.25
C VAL A 525 -11.90 10.41 -1.80
N TYR A 526 -11.12 9.82 -0.89
CA TYR A 526 -11.12 10.12 0.54
C TYR A 526 -10.19 11.30 0.82
N ALA A 527 -8.98 11.26 0.26
CA ALA A 527 -7.93 12.24 0.55
C ALA A 527 -8.25 13.68 0.09
N GLN A 528 -9.15 13.86 -0.87
CA GLN A 528 -9.57 15.19 -1.33
C GLN A 528 -10.44 15.93 -0.29
N ASP A 529 -10.99 15.23 0.70
CA ASP A 529 -11.92 15.80 1.67
C ASP A 529 -11.38 15.71 3.08
N ALA A 530 -10.79 16.82 3.55
CA ALA A 530 -10.24 16.93 4.89
C ALA A 530 -11.28 16.85 6.01
N SER A 531 -12.59 16.98 5.71
CA SER A 531 -13.67 16.74 6.69
C SER A 531 -14.04 15.26 6.81
N PHE A 532 -13.62 14.43 5.85
CA PHE A 532 -13.83 12.99 5.89
C PHE A 532 -12.68 12.25 6.57
N VAL A 533 -11.45 12.49 6.09
CA VAL A 533 -10.21 11.93 6.62
C VAL A 533 -9.12 12.99 6.65
N ALA A 534 -8.23 12.94 7.64
CA ALA A 534 -7.07 13.79 7.72
C ALA A 534 -5.83 13.02 8.20
N TYR A 535 -4.64 13.38 7.70
CA TYR A 535 -3.39 12.92 8.29
C TYR A 535 -3.04 13.66 9.58
N SER A 536 -3.51 14.89 9.75
CA SER A 536 -3.35 15.65 10.99
C SER A 536 -4.51 16.61 11.18
N TRP A 537 -4.93 16.81 12.42
CA TRP A 537 -6.01 17.72 12.80
C TRP A 537 -5.78 18.26 14.20
N LYS A 538 -6.45 19.37 14.53
CA LYS A 538 -6.42 19.92 15.89
C LYS A 538 -7.34 19.16 16.81
N LYS A 539 -6.98 19.07 18.09
CA LYS A 539 -7.87 18.50 19.11
C LYS A 539 -9.20 19.25 19.16
N GLY A 540 -10.29 18.52 18.95
CA GLY A 540 -11.65 19.05 18.83
C GLY A 540 -12.08 19.45 17.41
N ASP A 541 -11.19 19.46 16.41
CA ASP A 541 -11.64 19.76 15.04
C ASP A 541 -12.19 18.49 14.38
N VAL A 542 -13.35 18.61 13.72
CA VAL A 542 -13.97 17.53 12.91
C VAL A 542 -13.51 17.56 11.45
N ALA A 543 -12.43 18.27 11.18
CA ALA A 543 -11.79 18.37 9.89
C ALA A 543 -10.27 18.57 10.06
N GLY A 544 -9.50 18.12 9.08
CA GLY A 544 -8.09 18.46 8.96
C GLY A 544 -7.91 19.95 8.70
N THR A 545 -6.69 20.43 8.92
CA THR A 545 -6.32 21.80 8.55
C THR A 545 -6.14 21.95 7.04
N LYS A 546 -6.11 23.19 6.54
CA LYS A 546 -5.82 23.47 5.13
C LYS A 546 -4.48 22.90 4.70
N GLU A 547 -3.50 22.97 5.59
CA GLU A 547 -2.17 22.43 5.39
C GLU A 547 -2.21 20.89 5.31
N ALA A 548 -2.92 20.23 6.23
CA ALA A 548 -3.12 18.78 6.17
C ALA A 548 -3.83 18.35 4.88
N ALA A 549 -4.84 19.10 4.45
CA ALA A 549 -5.56 18.86 3.20
C ALA A 549 -4.62 18.94 1.98
N MET A 550 -3.79 19.99 1.90
CA MET A 550 -2.81 20.14 0.82
C MET A 550 -1.71 19.09 0.86
N GLN A 551 -1.27 18.70 2.05
CA GLN A 551 -0.27 17.65 2.25
C GLN A 551 -0.78 16.30 1.74
N MET A 552 -2.02 15.95 2.09
CA MET A 552 -2.71 14.76 1.60
C MET A 552 -2.85 14.80 0.08
N ALA A 553 -3.36 15.91 -0.46
CA ALA A 553 -3.59 16.02 -1.88
C ALA A 553 -2.30 15.94 -2.69
N THR A 554 -1.23 16.57 -2.19
CA THR A 554 0.10 16.49 -2.79
C THR A 554 0.65 15.08 -2.71
N LEU A 555 0.45 14.36 -1.60
CA LEU A 555 0.86 12.96 -1.49
C LEU A 555 0.14 12.09 -2.53
N MET A 556 -1.17 12.30 -2.75
CA MET A 556 -1.91 11.57 -3.79
C MET A 556 -1.36 11.86 -5.19
N CYS A 557 -1.07 13.12 -5.49
CA CYS A 557 -0.44 13.51 -6.77
C CYS A 557 0.95 12.89 -6.95
N LEU A 558 1.70 12.75 -5.84
CA LEU A 558 3.05 12.19 -5.82
C LEU A 558 3.06 10.69 -6.15
N THR A 559 2.10 9.95 -5.59
CA THR A 559 2.03 8.49 -5.64
C THR A 559 1.15 7.97 -6.78
N SER A 560 0.40 8.82 -7.46
CA SER A 560 -0.40 8.46 -8.64
C SER A 560 0.46 8.37 -9.91
N SER A 561 1.25 7.32 -10.04
CA SER A 561 1.90 6.95 -11.29
C SER A 561 1.01 6.06 -12.15
N ILE A 562 1.16 6.14 -13.47
CA ILE A 562 0.53 5.19 -14.40
C ILE A 562 1.14 3.81 -14.15
N THR A 563 0.29 2.85 -13.80
CA THR A 563 0.64 1.43 -13.66
C THR A 563 0.06 0.61 -14.82
N PRO A 564 0.68 -0.51 -15.19
CA PRO A 564 0.06 -1.47 -16.09
C PRO A 564 -1.27 -1.94 -15.51
N THR A 565 -2.32 -1.94 -16.32
CA THR A 565 -3.64 -2.44 -15.90
C THR A 565 -3.78 -3.91 -16.24
N LEU A 566 -4.40 -4.68 -15.34
CA LEU A 566 -4.74 -6.09 -15.59
C LEU A 566 -5.74 -6.22 -16.74
N MET A 567 -6.70 -5.29 -16.81
CA MET A 567 -7.75 -5.25 -17.80
C MET A 567 -7.67 -3.98 -18.66
N PRO A 568 -8.28 -3.98 -19.85
CA PRO A 568 -8.33 -2.79 -20.67
C PRO A 568 -9.18 -1.66 -20.09
N SER A 569 -8.77 -0.42 -20.37
CA SER A 569 -9.58 0.76 -20.04
C SER A 569 -10.72 0.95 -21.05
N GLU A 570 -12.00 0.87 -20.64
CA GLU A 570 -13.13 1.21 -21.52
C GLU A 570 -13.03 2.64 -22.04
N GLY A 571 -13.38 2.79 -23.32
CA GLY A 571 -13.31 4.06 -24.06
C GLY A 571 -12.06 4.18 -24.94
N ALA A 572 -11.06 3.30 -24.77
CA ALA A 572 -10.15 3.00 -25.86
C ALA A 572 -10.97 2.27 -26.93
N ALA A 573 -11.32 2.93 -28.03
CA ALA A 573 -12.13 2.38 -29.12
C ALA A 573 -11.50 1.15 -29.83
N CYS A 574 -10.45 0.55 -29.24
CA CYS A 574 -9.65 -0.55 -29.74
C CYS A 574 -9.16 -1.52 -28.63
N SER A 575 -9.80 -1.58 -27.45
CA SER A 575 -9.36 -2.51 -26.40
C SER A 575 -9.72 -3.97 -26.71
N SER A 576 -8.97 -4.60 -27.60
CA SER A 576 -9.06 -6.03 -27.86
C SER A 576 -8.10 -6.81 -26.93
N PHE A 577 -8.33 -8.11 -26.78
CA PHE A 577 -7.44 -9.02 -26.04
C PHE A 577 -5.97 -8.81 -26.44
N GLU A 578 -5.70 -8.54 -27.71
CA GLU A 578 -4.36 -8.35 -28.27
C GLU A 578 -3.57 -7.20 -27.62
N GLN A 579 -4.22 -6.20 -27.04
CA GLN A 579 -3.54 -5.11 -26.32
C GLN A 579 -3.10 -5.49 -24.90
N HIS A 580 -3.75 -6.49 -24.31
CA HIS A 580 -3.49 -6.99 -22.94
C HIS A 580 -3.05 -8.45 -22.91
N ASP A 581 -2.68 -9.00 -24.06
CA ASP A 581 -2.12 -10.34 -24.17
C ASP A 581 -0.72 -10.32 -23.56
N TRP A 582 -0.56 -10.80 -22.33
CA TRP A 582 0.74 -10.87 -21.66
C TRP A 582 1.55 -12.10 -22.07
N SER A 583 1.03 -12.97 -22.93
CA SER A 583 1.74 -14.18 -23.35
C SER A 583 3.01 -13.91 -24.16
N PHE A 584 3.21 -12.67 -24.64
CA PHE A 584 4.51 -12.27 -25.22
C PHE A 584 5.63 -12.18 -24.19
N LEU A 585 5.31 -12.05 -22.90
CA LEU A 585 6.28 -12.05 -21.82
C LEU A 585 6.76 -13.46 -21.48
N PHE A 586 5.93 -14.49 -21.69
CA PHE A 586 6.21 -15.85 -21.26
C PHE A 586 7.25 -16.52 -22.17
N PRO A 587 8.14 -17.37 -21.62
CA PRO A 587 9.19 -17.99 -22.42
C PRO A 587 8.57 -18.99 -23.40
N ARG A 588 8.90 -18.85 -24.68
CA ARG A 588 8.40 -19.72 -25.76
C ARG A 588 9.46 -20.76 -26.09
N ARG A 589 9.18 -22.05 -25.87
CA ARG A 589 10.07 -23.15 -26.30
C ARG A 589 9.68 -23.62 -27.70
N THR A 590 8.38 -23.71 -27.97
CA THR A 590 7.81 -24.07 -29.28
C THR A 590 6.65 -23.14 -29.67
N VAL A 591 6.17 -23.27 -30.91
CA VAL A 591 4.97 -22.55 -31.39
C VAL A 591 3.71 -23.02 -30.64
N ALA A 592 3.60 -24.32 -30.37
CA ALA A 592 2.48 -24.89 -29.63
C ALA A 592 2.45 -24.41 -28.17
N ASP A 593 3.62 -24.24 -27.55
CA ASP A 593 3.71 -23.65 -26.20
C ASP A 593 3.21 -22.21 -26.20
N ALA A 594 3.59 -21.43 -27.22
CA ALA A 594 3.14 -20.03 -27.34
C ALA A 594 1.61 -19.92 -27.46
N GLU A 595 0.95 -20.80 -28.24
CA GLU A 595 -0.51 -20.83 -28.31
C GLU A 595 -1.14 -21.27 -26.99
N THR A 596 -0.59 -22.29 -26.32
CA THR A 596 -1.09 -22.76 -25.02
C THR A 596 -1.04 -21.65 -23.98
N LEU A 597 0.10 -20.96 -23.89
CA LEU A 597 0.33 -19.84 -22.98
C LEU A 597 -0.57 -18.64 -23.30
N LYS A 598 -0.82 -18.37 -24.58
CA LYS A 598 -1.79 -17.35 -25.02
C LYS A 598 -3.22 -17.71 -24.60
N ASN A 599 -3.60 -18.98 -24.72
CA ASN A 599 -4.92 -19.45 -24.29
C ASN A 599 -5.08 -19.37 -22.77
N ILE A 600 -4.07 -19.75 -21.99
CA ILE A 600 -4.06 -19.59 -20.53
C ILE A 600 -4.29 -18.12 -20.15
N ASN A 601 -3.59 -17.18 -20.79
CA ASN A 601 -3.78 -15.75 -20.52
C ASN A 601 -5.15 -15.23 -20.99
N ARG A 602 -5.68 -15.75 -22.10
CA ARG A 602 -7.02 -15.40 -22.60
C ARG A 602 -8.11 -15.79 -21.62
N THR A 603 -8.09 -17.04 -21.13
CA THR A 603 -9.06 -17.50 -20.13
C THR A 603 -9.03 -16.62 -18.89
N PHE A 604 -7.84 -16.24 -18.40
CA PHE A 604 -7.72 -15.31 -17.28
C PHE A 604 -8.38 -13.95 -17.56
N GLN A 605 -8.10 -13.35 -18.72
CA GLN A 605 -8.69 -12.06 -19.11
C GLN A 605 -10.22 -12.12 -19.26
N ASP A 606 -10.75 -13.20 -19.84
CA ASP A 606 -12.19 -13.41 -20.00
C ASP A 606 -12.89 -13.56 -18.64
N GLU A 607 -12.31 -14.35 -17.72
CA GLU A 607 -12.85 -14.52 -16.37
C GLU A 607 -12.81 -13.21 -15.55
N LEU A 608 -11.75 -12.41 -15.68
CA LEU A 608 -11.69 -11.10 -15.03
C LEU A 608 -12.74 -10.13 -15.58
N ALA A 609 -12.95 -10.12 -16.90
CA ALA A 609 -13.97 -9.29 -17.53
C ALA A 609 -15.38 -9.70 -17.07
N GLU A 610 -15.64 -11.00 -16.92
CA GLU A 610 -16.89 -11.50 -16.33
C GLU A 610 -17.07 -11.01 -14.89
N LEU A 611 -16.04 -11.13 -14.04
CA LEU A 611 -16.10 -10.64 -12.66
C LEU A 611 -16.38 -9.13 -12.62
N ALA A 612 -15.71 -8.33 -13.45
CA ALA A 612 -15.94 -6.89 -13.54
C ALA A 612 -17.40 -6.56 -13.89
N ASN A 613 -17.96 -7.23 -14.89
CA ASN A 613 -19.36 -7.05 -15.29
C ASN A 613 -20.34 -7.38 -14.14
N VAL A 614 -20.04 -8.44 -13.37
CA VAL A 614 -20.87 -8.80 -12.21
C VAL A 614 -20.78 -7.75 -11.11
N LEU A 615 -19.59 -7.23 -10.81
CA LEU A 615 -19.40 -6.18 -9.81
C LEU A 615 -20.07 -4.86 -10.22
N ASP A 616 -19.97 -4.49 -11.50
CA ASP A 616 -20.61 -3.30 -12.05
C ASP A 616 -22.14 -3.40 -11.99
N ALA A 617 -22.69 -4.57 -12.33
CA ALA A 617 -24.12 -4.83 -12.20
C ALA A 617 -24.59 -4.76 -10.73
N ALA A 618 -23.82 -5.33 -9.81
CA ALA A 618 -24.12 -5.29 -8.37
C ALA A 618 -24.09 -3.86 -7.82
N ALA A 619 -23.10 -3.06 -8.23
CA ALA A 619 -23.00 -1.67 -7.80
C ALA A 619 -24.07 -0.77 -8.42
N ALA A 620 -24.46 -1.00 -9.69
CA ALA A 620 -25.58 -0.31 -10.31
C ALA A 620 -26.93 -0.62 -9.64
N ALA A 621 -27.07 -1.80 -9.04
CA ALA A 621 -28.26 -2.22 -8.29
C ALA A 621 -28.26 -1.75 -6.83
N ALA A 622 -27.11 -1.31 -6.28
CA ALA A 622 -27.02 -0.85 -4.92
C ALA A 622 -27.84 0.46 -4.73
N PRO A 623 -28.53 0.64 -3.59
CA PRO A 623 -29.18 1.90 -3.27
C PRO A 623 -28.20 3.08 -3.42
N ALA A 624 -28.70 4.25 -3.83
CA ALA A 624 -27.92 5.43 -4.23
C ALA A 624 -27.01 6.08 -3.14
N LEU A 625 -26.60 5.32 -2.13
CA LEU A 625 -25.60 5.68 -1.13
C LEU A 625 -24.20 5.87 -1.77
N CYS A 626 -23.92 5.19 -2.89
CA CYS A 626 -22.74 5.40 -3.74
C CYS A 626 -23.13 5.07 -5.19
N SER A 627 -23.45 6.08 -6.00
CA SER A 627 -23.61 5.87 -7.45
C SER A 627 -22.24 6.02 -8.11
N PRO A 628 -21.79 5.09 -8.98
CA PRO A 628 -20.75 5.44 -9.95
C PRO A 628 -21.20 6.71 -10.67
N ARG A 629 -20.28 7.66 -10.92
CA ARG A 629 -20.68 8.93 -11.56
C ARG A 629 -21.52 8.62 -12.82
N PRO A 630 -22.56 9.45 -13.12
CA PRO A 630 -23.46 9.22 -14.25
C PRO A 630 -22.78 9.24 -15.63
N ASP A 631 -21.47 9.49 -15.72
CA ASP A 631 -20.65 9.24 -16.91
C ASP A 631 -20.28 7.76 -17.09
N ARG A 632 -21.26 6.84 -17.04
CA ARG A 632 -21.19 5.42 -17.48
C ARG A 632 -19.82 4.72 -17.34
N ARG A 633 -19.21 4.69 -16.14
CA ARG A 633 -17.96 3.94 -15.93
C ARG A 633 -18.00 3.22 -14.60
N GLY A 634 -17.92 1.89 -14.67
CA GLY A 634 -18.11 0.93 -13.60
C GLY A 634 -17.27 1.15 -12.34
N SER A 635 -17.80 0.70 -11.21
CA SER A 635 -17.25 0.87 -9.87
C SER A 635 -16.54 -0.39 -9.39
N PHE A 636 -15.26 -0.45 -9.73
CA PHE A 636 -14.11 -1.05 -9.00
C PHE A 636 -12.83 -0.69 -9.79
N ASN A 637 -12.90 0.40 -10.57
CA ASN A 637 -12.04 0.85 -11.67
C ASN A 637 -11.24 -0.18 -12.47
N ARG A 638 -11.90 -1.34 -12.60
CA ARG A 638 -11.60 -2.50 -13.41
C ARG A 638 -10.46 -3.35 -12.84
N LEU A 639 -10.67 -3.70 -11.56
CA LEU A 639 -9.92 -4.47 -10.54
C LEU A 639 -9.04 -3.63 -9.63
#